data_AF-A0A653G3V9-F1
#
_entry.id   AF-A0A653G3V9-F1
#
_cell.length_a   1.000
_cell.length_b   1.000
_cell.length_c   1.000
_cell.angle_alpha   90.00
_cell.angle_beta   90.00
_cell.angle_gamma   90.00
#
_symmetry.space_group_name_H-M   'P 1'
#
loop_
_entity.id
_entity.type
_entity.pdbx_description
1 polymer ?
#
loop_
_entity_poly.entity_id
_entity_poly.type
_entity_poly.pdbx_seq_one_letter_code
_entity_poly.pdbx_strand_id
1 'polypeptide(L)'
;MYNAPLVAVRSSATAEDLPTASFAGQQDTYLNVKGEAYLLKKVKECYASLFTQRAIYYRHEQKFDHSKVGLAVVVQRMIESEKSGVAFSIDPVTNDKNKIVIEAIFGLGEYIVQGRVTPDHYEVDKRSLVITKNEIGKQDVKFVRSNISNKEVKLGKAGSVVKLSNQEILKVALLVRDIENHYYFPQDIEWAIKNDRVYIVQSRPITTTKNNTSTSLGGDLPLLLSGSPASPGIGIGVVKIIMSPKEIGKIKPGDILVAPQTNPDYVPAMKKAAAIVTEKGGRTSHAAIVSRELGIPAVVGADGATKILKEGMVITVNGLSGEIFKGKTVQKSVIRNPQSVIKKLHTATKIYTNLAQPGEAAKVAKMHADGIGLLRAEFIVANIGIHPKQFIKQKKQDIFVNSLSKELLKFVTPFSPRPVIYRATDFRTNEFRNLIGGKEFEPHEENPMLGFRGAYRYVSNPEVFNMELLAIKKIWQKGYRNLHLMIPFVRVPWELIKIKTIIEKSGLFNYPEFKLWIMVEVPSCALNLEEFIKIGIDGVSIGTNDLTMMLLGVDRDNEEVAPIYDERTPVVLNVLEYIVKTCQKHGITSSICGQAPSDYPEIAERLVRAGITSLSVTPDVIDRTRQIVFDVENKLFKEKSKK
;
A
#
# COMPACT_ATOMS: atom_id res chain seq x y z
N MET A 1 28.15 44.35 -11.68
CA MET A 1 27.61 44.00 -10.35
C MET A 1 26.86 42.68 -10.46
N TYR A 2 27.19 41.70 -9.64
CA TYR A 2 26.43 40.45 -9.52
C TYR A 2 25.05 40.75 -8.91
N ASN A 3 23.98 40.56 -9.67
CA ASN A 3 22.62 40.64 -9.14
C ASN A 3 22.19 39.23 -8.73
N ALA A 4 22.23 38.95 -7.43
CA ALA A 4 21.90 37.63 -6.91
C ALA A 4 20.49 37.20 -7.38
N PRO A 5 20.35 35.98 -7.94
CA PRO A 5 19.04 35.48 -8.37
C PRO A 5 18.13 35.25 -7.17
N LEU A 6 16.82 35.29 -7.41
CA LEU A 6 15.83 34.81 -6.45
C LEU A 6 15.83 33.28 -6.45
N VAL A 7 15.77 32.68 -5.27
CA VAL A 7 15.76 31.23 -5.09
C VAL A 7 14.61 30.78 -4.17
N ALA A 8 14.17 29.54 -4.36
CA ALA A 8 13.41 28.76 -3.40
C ALA A 8 14.38 27.96 -2.53
N VAL A 9 14.08 27.88 -1.24
CA VAL A 9 14.75 27.01 -0.28
C VAL A 9 13.74 25.98 0.17
N ARG A 10 13.93 24.73 -0.26
CA ARG A 10 12.99 23.62 -0.08
C ARG A 10 13.59 22.54 0.80
N SER A 11 12.76 21.97 1.66
CA SER A 11 13.08 20.75 2.39
C SER A 11 13.08 19.55 1.46
N SER A 12 14.02 18.63 1.68
CA SER A 12 14.04 17.30 1.08
C SER A 12 14.57 16.30 2.11
N ALA A 13 13.70 15.77 2.96
CA ALA A 13 14.10 14.79 3.96
C ALA A 13 14.21 13.38 3.38
N THR A 14 15.16 12.62 3.90
CA THR A 14 15.36 11.19 3.63
C THR A 14 14.11 10.32 3.84
N ALA A 15 13.15 10.79 4.64
CA ALA A 15 11.89 10.09 4.91
C ALA A 15 10.67 10.70 4.17
N GLU A 16 10.83 11.81 3.44
CA GLU A 16 9.73 12.64 2.91
C GLU A 16 8.95 11.98 1.77
N ASP A 17 9.60 11.05 1.06
CA ASP A 17 9.08 10.37 -0.14
C ASP A 17 9.12 8.84 -0.04
N LEU A 18 8.97 8.29 1.18
CA LEU A 18 8.91 6.84 1.37
C LEU A 18 7.62 6.25 0.78
N PRO A 19 7.64 5.03 0.22
CA PRO A 19 6.47 4.39 -0.40
C PRO A 19 5.20 4.34 0.47
N THR A 20 5.35 4.44 1.80
CA THR A 20 4.26 4.33 2.78
C THR A 20 3.91 5.63 3.49
N ALA A 21 4.61 6.76 3.22
CA ALA A 21 4.38 8.03 3.91
C ALA A 21 4.82 9.21 3.05
N SER A 22 3.90 10.12 2.68
CA SER A 22 4.29 11.43 2.15
C SER A 22 4.33 12.41 3.32
N PHE A 23 5.47 13.03 3.61
CA PHE A 23 5.57 14.06 4.66
C PHE A 23 4.96 15.39 4.18
N ALA A 24 3.88 15.34 3.38
CA ALA A 24 3.30 16.47 2.68
C ALA A 24 2.98 17.61 3.67
N GLY A 25 3.62 18.76 3.44
CA GLY A 25 3.43 19.98 4.22
C GLY A 25 4.00 19.95 5.64
N GLN A 26 4.73 18.91 6.06
CA GLN A 26 5.28 18.83 7.42
C GLN A 26 6.48 19.77 7.64
N GLN A 27 7.23 20.05 6.57
CA GLN A 27 8.46 20.85 6.59
C GLN A 27 8.26 22.17 5.85
N ASP A 28 9.12 23.15 6.15
CA ASP A 28 8.95 24.51 5.64
C ASP A 28 9.67 24.73 4.31
N THR A 29 8.99 25.39 3.37
CA THR A 29 9.57 25.90 2.12
C THR A 29 9.51 27.42 2.11
N TYR A 30 10.59 28.04 1.64
CA TYR A 30 10.71 29.50 1.55
C TYR A 30 10.92 29.92 0.10
N LEU A 31 10.06 30.81 -0.40
CA LEU A 31 10.11 31.31 -1.77
C LEU A 31 10.67 32.74 -1.83
N ASN A 32 11.16 33.14 -3.01
CA ASN A 32 11.64 34.50 -3.31
C ASN A 32 12.75 35.00 -2.37
N VAL A 33 13.66 34.10 -2.00
CA VAL A 33 14.83 34.40 -1.18
C VAL A 33 15.90 35.09 -2.04
N LYS A 34 16.39 36.25 -1.61
CA LYS A 34 17.44 37.01 -2.32
C LYS A 34 18.60 37.36 -1.39
N GLY A 35 19.82 37.19 -1.88
CA GLY A 35 21.04 37.56 -1.16
C GLY A 35 21.52 36.48 -0.19
N GLU A 36 22.82 36.44 -0.01
CA GLU A 36 23.52 35.37 0.72
C GLU A 36 23.11 35.28 2.19
N ALA A 37 23.08 36.41 2.90
CA ALA A 37 22.73 36.42 4.32
C ALA A 37 21.29 35.89 4.57
N TYR A 38 20.34 36.26 3.71
CA TYR A 38 18.96 35.79 3.83
C TYR A 38 18.82 34.33 3.43
N LEU A 39 19.56 33.87 2.42
CA LEU A 39 19.64 32.46 2.03
C LEU A 39 20.13 31.59 3.18
N LEU A 40 21.26 31.94 3.80
CA LEU A 40 21.81 31.18 4.93
C LEU A 40 20.83 31.12 6.12
N LYS A 41 20.11 32.22 6.38
CA LYS A 41 19.04 32.23 7.40
C LYS A 41 17.94 31.22 7.05
N LYS A 42 17.44 31.23 5.81
CA LYS A 42 16.38 30.33 5.36
C LYS A 42 16.81 28.86 5.32
N VAL A 43 18.07 28.57 5.01
CA VAL A 43 18.62 27.22 5.11
C VAL A 43 18.58 26.71 6.56
N LYS A 44 19.00 27.53 7.53
CA LYS A 44 18.93 27.19 8.96
C LYS A 44 17.49 26.97 9.44
N GLU A 45 16.57 27.85 9.03
CA GLU A 45 15.14 27.68 9.35
C GLU A 45 14.55 26.42 8.71
N CYS A 46 14.99 26.05 7.51
CA CYS A 46 14.60 24.80 6.86
C CYS A 46 15.08 23.58 7.67
N TYR A 47 16.34 23.57 8.13
CA TYR A 47 16.84 22.51 9.03
C TYR A 47 16.06 22.44 10.34
N ALA A 48 15.75 23.60 10.94
CA ALA A 48 14.96 23.67 12.17
C ALA A 48 13.53 23.12 11.98
N SER A 49 12.96 23.23 10.77
CA SER A 49 11.61 22.74 10.47
C SER A 49 11.45 21.23 10.73
N LEU A 50 12.54 20.46 10.63
CA LEU A 50 12.59 19.04 10.98
C LEU A 50 12.17 18.79 12.43
N PHE A 51 12.42 19.73 13.35
CA PHE A 51 12.14 19.61 14.78
C PHE A 51 10.90 20.41 15.23
N THR A 52 10.04 20.80 14.29
CA THR A 52 8.73 21.37 14.64
C THR A 52 7.87 20.33 15.36
N GLN A 53 6.97 20.79 16.25
CA GLN A 53 6.08 19.90 17.02
C GLN A 53 5.30 18.95 16.11
N ARG A 54 4.81 19.44 14.95
CA ARG A 54 4.10 18.65 13.93
C ARG A 54 4.98 17.56 13.31
N ALA A 55 6.22 17.89 12.94
CA ALA A 55 7.13 16.95 12.31
C ALA A 55 7.59 15.86 13.29
N ILE A 56 7.81 16.22 14.56
CA ILE A 56 8.11 15.27 15.64
C ILE A 56 6.93 14.32 15.86
N TYR A 57 5.71 14.85 15.99
CA TYR A 57 4.51 14.06 16.19
C TYR A 57 4.26 13.09 15.03
N TYR A 58 4.37 13.58 13.79
CA TYR A 58 4.21 12.75 12.59
C TYR A 58 5.24 11.61 12.55
N ARG A 59 6.52 11.90 12.83
CA ARG A 59 7.57 10.85 12.90
C ARG A 59 7.30 9.82 13.97
N HIS A 60 6.89 10.26 15.16
CA HIS A 60 6.54 9.36 16.25
C HIS A 60 5.38 8.42 15.87
N GLU A 61 4.32 8.96 15.26
CA GLU A 61 3.16 8.18 14.79
C GLU A 61 3.54 7.18 13.70
N GLN A 62 4.41 7.58 12.76
CA GLN A 62 4.92 6.71 11.70
C GLN A 62 6.06 5.79 12.17
N LYS A 63 6.45 5.87 13.46
CA LYS A 63 7.52 5.08 14.08
C LYS A 63 8.90 5.27 13.44
N PHE A 64 9.20 6.45 12.92
CA PHE A 64 10.54 6.81 12.45
C PHE A 64 11.44 7.19 13.63
N ASP A 65 12.66 6.66 13.65
CA ASP A 65 13.68 7.02 14.63
C ASP A 65 14.12 8.48 14.43
N HIS A 66 13.97 9.31 15.46
CA HIS A 66 14.30 10.73 15.42
C HIS A 66 15.77 11.00 15.08
N SER A 67 16.68 10.06 15.39
CA SER A 67 18.12 10.20 15.16
C SER A 67 18.59 9.82 13.76
N LYS A 68 17.73 9.17 12.96
CA LYS A 68 18.09 8.64 11.64
C LYS A 68 17.54 9.44 10.45
N VAL A 69 16.73 10.48 10.70
CA VAL A 69 16.15 11.30 9.64
C VAL A 69 17.08 12.47 9.31
N GLY A 70 17.75 12.38 8.17
CA GLY A 70 18.48 13.48 7.56
C GLY A 70 17.57 14.37 6.71
N LEU A 71 17.88 15.67 6.65
CA LEU A 71 17.22 16.65 5.79
C LEU A 71 18.26 17.31 4.88
N ALA A 72 18.07 17.21 3.57
CA ALA A 72 18.76 18.04 2.59
C ALA A 72 17.98 19.33 2.34
N VAL A 73 18.69 20.42 2.05
CA VAL A 73 18.07 21.70 1.68
C VAL A 73 18.37 22.00 0.22
N VAL A 74 17.33 22.01 -0.61
CA VAL A 74 17.44 22.28 -2.04
C VAL A 74 17.30 23.78 -2.27
N VAL A 75 18.35 24.39 -2.85
CA VAL A 75 18.34 25.79 -3.27
C VAL A 75 18.11 25.86 -4.77
N GLN A 76 16.89 26.19 -5.17
CA GLN A 76 16.44 26.15 -6.57
C GLN A 76 16.18 27.56 -7.09
N ARG A 77 16.55 27.85 -8.35
CA ARG A 77 16.22 29.13 -8.96
C ARG A 77 14.69 29.34 -9.00
N MET A 78 14.24 30.51 -8.58
CA MET A 78 12.82 30.79 -8.47
C MET A 78 12.18 31.09 -9.83
N ILE A 79 11.03 30.47 -10.10
CA ILE A 79 10.18 30.75 -11.25
C ILE A 79 9.03 31.65 -10.80
N GLU A 80 9.00 32.88 -11.30
CA GLU A 80 7.91 33.81 -11.06
C GLU A 80 6.75 33.46 -12.00
N SER A 81 5.96 32.48 -11.57
CA SER A 81 4.92 31.87 -12.40
C SER A 81 3.69 32.75 -12.54
N GLU A 82 3.20 32.85 -13.76
CA GLU A 82 1.90 33.46 -14.08
C GLU A 82 0.77 32.47 -13.80
N LYS A 83 1.04 31.20 -14.07
CA LYS A 83 0.18 30.05 -13.82
C LYS A 83 1.04 28.94 -13.23
N SER A 84 0.50 28.19 -12.30
CA SER A 84 1.20 27.06 -11.67
C SER A 84 0.19 26.00 -11.28
N GLY A 85 0.70 24.81 -10.97
CA GLY A 85 -0.18 23.71 -10.66
C GLY A 85 0.53 22.44 -10.27
N VAL A 86 -0.28 21.41 -10.12
CA VAL A 86 0.14 20.05 -9.83
C VAL A 86 -0.44 19.15 -10.91
N ALA A 87 0.28 18.09 -11.28
CA ALA A 87 -0.19 17.10 -12.22
C ALA A 87 0.11 15.68 -11.73
N PHE A 88 -0.83 14.78 -11.91
CA PHE A 88 -0.69 13.36 -11.62
C PHE A 88 -0.69 12.61 -12.93
N SER A 89 0.31 11.76 -13.09
CA SER A 89 0.39 10.86 -14.26
C SER A 89 -0.70 9.79 -14.27
N ILE A 90 -1.45 9.59 -13.19
CA ILE A 90 -2.65 8.73 -13.14
C ILE A 90 -3.77 9.51 -12.45
N ASP A 91 -5.02 9.06 -12.53
CA ASP A 91 -6.07 9.61 -11.65
C ASP A 91 -5.83 9.16 -10.19
N PRO A 92 -5.52 10.07 -9.25
CA PRO A 92 -5.17 9.69 -7.87
C PRO A 92 -6.39 9.30 -7.03
N VAL A 93 -7.62 9.48 -7.54
CA VAL A 93 -8.88 9.09 -6.86
C VAL A 93 -9.32 7.71 -7.32
N THR A 94 -9.31 7.46 -8.63
CA THR A 94 -9.79 6.20 -9.22
C THR A 94 -8.69 5.20 -9.51
N ASN A 95 -7.42 5.62 -9.46
CA ASN A 95 -6.24 4.89 -9.93
C ASN A 95 -6.28 4.54 -11.44
N ASP A 96 -7.04 5.29 -12.25
CA ASP A 96 -7.05 5.10 -13.70
C ASP A 96 -5.70 5.50 -14.30
N LYS A 97 -4.94 4.48 -14.73
CA LYS A 97 -3.60 4.64 -15.30
C LYS A 97 -3.60 5.23 -16.71
N ASN A 98 -4.76 5.31 -17.36
CA ASN A 98 -4.89 5.86 -18.70
C ASN A 98 -5.13 7.37 -18.70
N LYS A 99 -5.22 8.01 -17.55
CA LYS A 99 -5.51 9.44 -17.43
C LYS A 99 -4.33 10.20 -16.84
N ILE A 100 -4.12 11.43 -17.32
CA ILE A 100 -3.32 12.44 -16.66
C ILE A 100 -4.28 13.47 -16.06
N VAL A 101 -4.11 13.78 -14.78
CA VAL A 101 -4.89 14.80 -14.08
C VAL A 101 -4.01 16.04 -13.92
N ILE A 102 -4.51 17.21 -14.31
CA ILE A 102 -3.79 18.48 -14.19
C ILE A 102 -4.68 19.46 -13.43
N GLU A 103 -4.16 20.02 -12.34
CA GLU A 103 -4.80 21.12 -11.62
C GLU A 103 -4.01 22.41 -11.78
N ALA A 104 -4.69 23.53 -12.03
CA ALA A 104 -4.04 24.81 -12.33
C ALA A 104 -4.64 26.00 -11.58
N ILE A 105 -3.77 26.92 -11.18
CA ILE A 105 -4.10 28.21 -10.56
C ILE A 105 -3.33 29.35 -11.23
N PHE A 106 -3.82 30.58 -11.07
CA PHE A 106 -3.03 31.79 -11.34
C PHE A 106 -2.06 32.09 -10.20
N GLY A 107 -0.85 32.56 -10.55
CA GLY A 107 0.20 32.95 -9.60
C GLY A 107 1.14 31.82 -9.19
N LEU A 108 1.73 31.96 -8.00
CA LEU A 108 2.69 31.00 -7.42
C LEU A 108 1.99 29.74 -6.89
N GLY A 109 2.65 28.59 -7.05
CA GLY A 109 2.09 27.26 -6.73
C GLY A 109 1.87 26.96 -5.24
N GLU A 110 2.36 27.83 -4.35
CA GLU A 110 2.21 27.64 -2.91
C GLU A 110 0.74 27.50 -2.48
N TYR A 111 -0.17 28.26 -3.12
CA TYR A 111 -1.58 28.28 -2.73
C TYR A 111 -2.36 27.03 -3.17
N ILE A 112 -1.94 26.35 -4.24
CA ILE A 112 -2.57 25.09 -4.65
C ILE A 112 -2.15 23.95 -3.72
N VAL A 113 -0.86 23.86 -3.39
CA VAL A 113 -0.33 22.83 -2.46
C VAL A 113 -0.92 23.00 -1.05
N GLN A 114 -1.04 24.24 -0.58
CA GLN A 114 -1.68 24.55 0.71
C GLN A 114 -3.22 24.41 0.68
N GLY A 115 -3.84 24.19 -0.48
CA GLY A 115 -5.30 24.12 -0.62
C GLY A 115 -6.02 25.43 -0.30
N ARG A 116 -5.33 26.58 -0.40
CA ARG A 116 -5.88 27.91 -0.05
C ARG A 116 -6.83 28.43 -1.12
N VAL A 117 -6.77 27.86 -2.33
CA VAL A 117 -7.60 28.22 -3.48
C VAL A 117 -8.15 26.98 -4.15
N THR A 118 -9.25 27.15 -4.90
CA THR A 118 -9.84 26.09 -5.71
C THR A 118 -9.27 26.19 -7.14
N PRO A 119 -8.53 25.17 -7.61
CA PRO A 119 -7.94 25.16 -8.94
C PRO A 119 -8.94 24.79 -10.04
N ASP A 120 -8.58 25.05 -11.29
CA ASP A 120 -9.19 24.36 -12.43
C ASP A 120 -8.69 22.90 -12.45
N HIS A 121 -9.52 21.98 -12.94
CA HIS A 121 -9.22 20.55 -13.07
C HIS A 121 -9.38 20.10 -14.52
N TYR A 122 -8.34 19.50 -15.06
CA TYR A 122 -8.31 18.95 -16.41
C TYR A 122 -7.96 17.47 -16.39
N GLU A 123 -8.62 16.68 -17.24
CA GLU A 123 -8.26 15.27 -17.47
C GLU A 123 -7.85 15.09 -18.92
N VAL A 124 -6.74 14.39 -19.14
CA VAL A 124 -6.20 14.10 -20.46
C VAL A 124 -6.02 12.60 -20.60
N ASP A 125 -6.52 12.00 -21.69
CA ASP A 125 -6.22 10.61 -22.01
C ASP A 125 -4.73 10.49 -22.37
N LYS A 126 -4.01 9.64 -21.64
CA LYS A 126 -2.55 9.53 -21.69
C LYS A 126 -2.03 9.05 -23.05
N ARG A 127 -2.82 8.25 -23.77
CA ARG A 127 -2.44 7.66 -25.06
C ARG A 127 -2.67 8.61 -26.22
N SER A 128 -3.89 9.11 -26.34
CA SER A 128 -4.34 9.99 -27.42
C SER A 128 -4.01 11.46 -27.18
N LEU A 129 -3.69 11.84 -25.93
CA LEU A 129 -3.54 13.22 -25.47
C LEU A 129 -4.81 14.07 -25.64
N VAL A 130 -5.98 13.44 -25.81
CA VAL A 130 -7.25 14.15 -25.90
C VAL A 130 -7.66 14.64 -24.50
N ILE A 131 -8.03 15.91 -24.39
CA ILE A 131 -8.58 16.47 -23.15
C ILE A 131 -10.01 15.92 -22.99
N THR A 132 -10.22 15.07 -21.98
CA THR A 132 -11.49 14.40 -21.73
C THR A 132 -12.38 15.16 -20.76
N LYS A 133 -11.80 16.05 -19.94
CA LYS A 133 -12.55 16.83 -18.94
C LYS A 133 -11.93 18.21 -18.72
N ASN A 134 -12.78 19.21 -18.50
CA ASN A 134 -12.38 20.58 -18.18
C ASN A 134 -13.38 21.17 -17.16
N GLU A 135 -12.95 21.32 -15.92
CA GLU A 135 -13.75 21.88 -14.82
C GLU A 135 -13.06 23.16 -14.32
N ILE A 136 -13.79 24.27 -14.32
CA ILE A 136 -13.25 25.58 -13.96
C ILE A 136 -13.53 25.86 -12.48
N GLY A 137 -12.45 26.02 -11.71
CA GLY A 137 -12.52 26.40 -10.30
C GLY A 137 -12.59 27.91 -10.14
N LYS A 138 -13.34 28.37 -9.13
CA LYS A 138 -13.34 29.79 -8.77
C LYS A 138 -12.17 30.10 -7.85
N GLN A 139 -11.23 30.91 -8.33
CA GLN A 139 -10.06 31.35 -7.58
C GLN A 139 -10.22 32.81 -7.14
N ASP A 140 -10.47 33.06 -5.85
CA ASP A 140 -10.69 34.44 -5.37
C ASP A 140 -9.41 35.29 -5.31
N VAL A 141 -8.27 34.64 -5.10
CA VAL A 141 -6.97 35.29 -4.85
C VAL A 141 -5.85 34.57 -5.57
N LYS A 142 -4.82 35.31 -5.99
CA LYS A 142 -3.54 34.75 -6.44
C LYS A 142 -2.39 35.24 -5.57
N PHE A 143 -1.38 34.41 -5.45
CA PHE A 143 -0.14 34.77 -4.78
C PHE A 143 0.89 35.23 -5.80
N VAL A 144 1.43 36.42 -5.61
CA VAL A 144 2.40 37.03 -6.52
C VAL A 144 3.57 37.61 -5.73
N ARG A 145 4.71 37.70 -6.38
CA ARG A 145 5.88 38.36 -5.81
C ARG A 145 5.64 39.87 -5.71
N SER A 146 6.11 40.46 -4.62
CA SER A 146 6.21 41.89 -4.37
C SER A 146 7.59 42.20 -3.81
N ASN A 147 8.55 42.52 -4.69
CA ASN A 147 9.96 42.69 -4.36
C ASN A 147 10.60 41.42 -3.76
N ILE A 148 10.80 41.40 -2.44
CA ILE A 148 11.42 40.32 -1.65
C ILE A 148 10.41 39.53 -0.80
N SER A 149 9.13 39.91 -0.84
CA SER A 149 8.05 39.19 -0.16
C SER A 149 6.98 38.80 -1.16
N ASN A 150 6.08 37.92 -0.75
CA ASN A 150 4.92 37.55 -1.52
C ASN A 150 3.69 38.29 -0.99
N LYS A 151 2.77 38.64 -1.88
CA LYS A 151 1.50 39.27 -1.51
C LYS A 151 0.34 38.56 -2.17
N GLU A 152 -0.78 38.59 -1.47
CA GLU A 152 -2.07 38.13 -1.99
C GLU A 152 -2.72 39.25 -2.80
N VAL A 153 -3.25 38.91 -3.97
CA VAL A 153 -3.98 39.82 -4.86
C VAL A 153 -5.33 39.20 -5.20
N LYS A 154 -6.41 39.95 -4.98
CA LYS A 154 -7.78 39.54 -5.35
C LYS A 154 -7.94 39.51 -6.87
N LEU A 155 -8.56 38.45 -7.38
CA LEU A 155 -8.77 38.26 -8.82
C LEU A 155 -10.13 38.78 -9.31
N GLY A 156 -11.12 38.91 -8.44
CA GLY A 156 -12.48 39.30 -8.85
C GLY A 156 -13.01 38.38 -9.94
N LYS A 157 -13.55 38.94 -11.03
CA LYS A 157 -14.09 38.17 -12.16
C LYS A 157 -13.03 37.32 -12.89
N ALA A 158 -11.75 37.71 -12.87
CA ALA A 158 -10.68 36.95 -13.51
C ALA A 158 -10.46 35.57 -12.85
N GLY A 159 -10.92 35.39 -11.61
CA GLY A 159 -10.83 34.13 -10.86
C GLY A 159 -11.66 32.99 -11.43
N SER A 160 -12.68 33.31 -12.23
CA SER A 160 -13.60 32.34 -12.84
C SER A 160 -13.28 32.07 -14.32
N VAL A 161 -12.17 32.63 -14.83
CA VAL A 161 -11.70 32.35 -16.20
C VAL A 161 -10.86 31.08 -16.19
N VAL A 162 -10.87 30.34 -17.30
CA VAL A 162 -10.03 29.17 -17.51
C VAL A 162 -8.54 29.54 -17.35
N LYS A 163 -7.78 28.76 -16.57
CA LYS A 163 -6.38 29.08 -16.23
C LYS A 163 -5.43 28.66 -17.34
N LEU A 164 -5.66 27.49 -17.95
CA LEU A 164 -4.84 26.96 -19.04
C LEU A 164 -5.61 26.94 -20.36
N SER A 165 -4.95 27.34 -21.43
CA SER A 165 -5.38 27.03 -22.80
C SER A 165 -5.17 25.55 -23.11
N ASN A 166 -5.88 25.01 -24.11
CA ASN A 166 -5.69 23.61 -24.55
C ASN A 166 -4.23 23.32 -24.93
N GLN A 167 -3.52 24.27 -25.53
CA GLN A 167 -2.11 24.11 -25.86
C GLN A 167 -1.22 24.00 -24.62
N GLU A 168 -1.48 24.79 -23.57
CA GLU A 168 -0.76 24.69 -22.30
C GLU A 168 -1.05 23.37 -21.58
N ILE A 169 -2.31 22.91 -21.58
CA ILE A 169 -2.71 21.61 -21.01
C ILE A 169 -1.90 20.48 -21.67
N LEU A 170 -1.82 20.48 -23.01
CA LEU A 170 -1.06 19.47 -23.76
C LEU A 170 0.45 19.54 -23.47
N LYS A 171 1.03 20.75 -23.38
CA LYS A 171 2.45 20.92 -23.03
C LYS A 171 2.77 20.31 -21.66
N VAL A 172 1.91 20.53 -20.66
CA VAL A 172 2.06 19.93 -19.33
C VAL A 172 1.87 18.42 -19.40
N ALA A 173 0.82 17.92 -20.07
CA ALA A 173 0.54 16.49 -20.19
C ALA A 173 1.68 15.70 -20.87
N LEU A 174 2.31 16.27 -21.91
CA LEU A 174 3.47 15.67 -22.56
C LEU A 174 4.64 15.51 -21.58
N LEU A 175 4.98 16.56 -20.84
CA LEU A 175 6.05 16.49 -19.84
C LEU A 175 5.73 15.46 -18.74
N VAL A 176 4.48 15.42 -18.26
CA VAL A 176 4.05 14.44 -17.26
C VAL A 176 4.24 13.00 -17.76
N ARG A 177 3.83 12.72 -19.00
CA ARG A 177 4.01 11.41 -19.62
C ARG A 177 5.49 11.05 -19.78
N ASP A 178 6.32 11.99 -20.20
CA ASP A 178 7.75 11.76 -20.39
C ASP A 178 8.47 11.51 -19.06
N ILE A 179 8.07 12.21 -18.00
CA ILE A 179 8.58 12.00 -16.64
C ILE A 179 8.15 10.63 -16.09
N GLU A 180 6.89 10.24 -16.24
CA GLU A 180 6.42 8.90 -15.84
C GLU A 180 7.18 7.80 -16.59
N ASN A 181 7.39 7.97 -17.90
CA ASN A 181 8.18 7.03 -18.71
C ASN A 181 9.64 6.94 -18.24
N HIS A 182 10.23 8.04 -17.77
CA HIS A 182 11.59 8.05 -17.24
C HIS A 182 11.71 7.29 -15.92
N TYR A 183 10.75 7.47 -15.01
CA TYR A 183 10.77 6.86 -13.68
C TYR A 183 10.14 5.47 -13.62
N TYR A 184 9.34 5.07 -14.62
CA TYR A 184 8.63 3.78 -14.71
C TYR A 184 7.53 3.53 -13.67
N PHE A 185 7.19 4.53 -12.86
CA PHE A 185 6.07 4.48 -11.92
C PHE A 185 5.30 5.81 -11.89
N PRO A 186 4.03 5.80 -11.45
CA PRO A 186 3.20 7.00 -11.42
C PRO A 186 3.80 8.14 -10.58
N GLN A 187 3.81 9.34 -11.15
CA GLN A 187 4.36 10.58 -10.58
C GLN A 187 3.30 11.61 -10.20
N ASP A 188 3.56 12.29 -9.08
CA ASP A 188 2.98 13.56 -8.62
C ASP A 188 3.99 14.68 -8.92
N ILE A 189 3.59 15.66 -9.73
CA ILE A 189 4.48 16.63 -10.38
C ILE A 189 4.00 18.05 -10.11
N GLU A 190 4.86 18.90 -9.56
CA GLU A 190 4.63 20.34 -9.50
C GLU A 190 5.20 21.04 -10.73
N TRP A 191 4.43 21.99 -11.28
CA TRP A 191 4.83 22.73 -12.48
C TRP A 191 4.48 24.22 -12.39
N ALA A 192 5.18 25.01 -13.19
CA ALA A 192 5.04 26.45 -13.30
C ALA A 192 5.13 26.90 -14.76
N ILE A 193 4.33 27.89 -15.16
CA ILE A 193 4.39 28.53 -16.48
C ILE A 193 4.82 29.99 -16.32
N LYS A 194 5.82 30.36 -17.12
CA LYS A 194 6.28 31.75 -17.28
C LYS A 194 6.63 31.98 -18.74
N ASN A 195 6.10 33.04 -19.36
CA ASN A 195 6.36 33.39 -20.77
C ASN A 195 6.15 32.18 -21.71
N ASP A 196 4.99 31.52 -21.62
CA ASP A 196 4.60 30.32 -22.41
C ASP A 196 5.51 29.09 -22.30
N ARG A 197 6.49 29.13 -21.39
CA ARG A 197 7.37 28.01 -21.08
C ARG A 197 6.93 27.31 -19.80
N VAL A 198 6.78 25.99 -19.90
CA VAL A 198 6.50 25.11 -18.76
C VAL A 198 7.83 24.74 -18.09
N TYR A 199 7.86 24.86 -16.77
CA TYR A 199 8.94 24.45 -15.89
C TYR A 199 8.42 23.39 -14.94
N ILE A 200 9.11 22.26 -14.86
CA ILE A 200 8.85 21.24 -13.84
C ILE A 200 9.69 21.60 -12.63
N VAL A 201 9.04 21.77 -11.47
CA VAL A 201 9.72 22.25 -10.26
C VAL A 201 9.91 21.15 -9.23
N GLN A 202 9.12 20.07 -9.29
CA GLN A 202 9.24 18.87 -8.47
C GLN A 202 8.58 17.68 -9.17
N SER A 203 9.09 16.47 -8.96
CA SER A 203 8.43 15.19 -9.27
C SER A 203 8.70 14.21 -8.15
N ARG A 204 7.71 13.39 -7.79
CA ARG A 204 7.85 12.33 -6.80
C ARG A 204 6.88 11.17 -7.07
N PRO A 205 7.12 9.95 -6.55
CA PRO A 205 6.20 8.83 -6.70
C PRO A 205 4.82 9.13 -6.09
N ILE A 206 3.76 8.62 -6.71
CA ILE A 206 2.43 8.55 -6.07
C ILE A 206 2.44 7.37 -5.10
N THR A 207 2.45 7.66 -3.80
CA THR A 207 2.50 6.67 -2.71
C THR A 207 1.11 6.18 -2.26
N THR A 208 0.03 6.73 -2.82
CA THR A 208 -1.36 6.50 -2.37
C THR A 208 -2.19 5.56 -3.25
N THR A 209 -1.57 4.76 -4.12
CA THR A 209 -2.27 3.78 -4.97
C THR A 209 -2.79 2.58 -4.16
N LYS A 210 -3.82 2.77 -3.33
CA LYS A 210 -4.64 1.70 -2.75
C LYS A 210 -5.88 1.49 -3.61
N ASN A 211 -6.16 0.23 -3.96
CA ASN A 211 -7.38 -0.17 -4.67
C ASN A 211 -8.62 0.16 -3.83
N ASN A 212 -9.32 1.24 -4.17
CA ASN A 212 -10.50 1.69 -3.44
C ASN A 212 -11.79 1.16 -4.09
N THR A 213 -12.61 0.52 -3.25
CA THR A 213 -13.93 -0.02 -3.57
C THR A 213 -14.93 1.09 -3.84
N SER A 214 -15.48 1.14 -5.06
CA SER A 214 -16.59 2.02 -5.42
C SER A 214 -17.83 1.68 -4.60
N THR A 215 -18.34 2.65 -3.83
CA THR A 215 -19.60 2.52 -3.07
C THR A 215 -20.58 3.54 -3.61
N SER A 216 -21.69 3.09 -4.21
CA SER A 216 -22.79 3.96 -4.62
C SER A 216 -23.75 4.21 -3.46
N LEU A 217 -24.17 5.45 -3.25
CA LEU A 217 -25.22 5.78 -2.30
C LEU A 217 -26.58 5.28 -2.81
N GLY A 218 -27.38 4.68 -1.93
CA GLY A 218 -28.74 4.25 -2.21
C GLY A 218 -29.74 4.98 -1.31
N GLY A 219 -30.46 5.94 -1.87
CA GLY A 219 -31.53 6.68 -1.20
C GLY A 219 -31.67 8.10 -1.76
N ASP A 220 -32.90 8.60 -1.86
CA ASP A 220 -33.25 9.98 -2.23
C ASP A 220 -32.96 10.94 -1.06
N LEU A 221 -31.68 11.07 -0.67
CA LEU A 221 -31.30 12.08 0.31
C LEU A 221 -31.17 13.44 -0.38
N PRO A 222 -31.62 14.54 0.26
CA PRO A 222 -31.42 15.88 -0.28
C PRO A 222 -29.92 16.19 -0.39
N LEU A 223 -29.44 16.44 -1.61
CA LEU A 223 -28.10 16.97 -1.86
C LEU A 223 -28.01 18.36 -1.20
N LEU A 224 -27.06 18.53 -0.28
CA LEU A 224 -26.79 19.82 0.37
C LEU A 224 -25.77 20.62 -0.41
N LEU A 225 -24.68 19.96 -0.79
CA LEU A 225 -23.49 20.56 -1.39
C LEU A 225 -22.79 19.52 -2.27
N SER A 226 -22.02 20.03 -3.23
CA SER A 226 -21.06 19.25 -4.02
C SER A 226 -19.71 19.95 -4.00
N GLY A 227 -18.64 19.17 -4.03
CA GLY A 227 -17.27 19.63 -4.19
C GLY A 227 -16.46 18.63 -5.01
N SER A 228 -15.16 18.83 -5.06
CA SER A 228 -14.23 17.94 -5.73
C SER A 228 -14.05 16.64 -4.92
N PRO A 229 -14.16 15.45 -5.55
CA PRO A 229 -13.90 14.18 -4.88
C PRO A 229 -12.41 14.08 -4.56
N ALA A 230 -12.08 14.01 -3.27
CA ALA A 230 -10.71 14.07 -2.80
C ALA A 230 -10.20 12.69 -2.37
N SER A 231 -10.94 12.00 -1.52
CA SER A 231 -10.59 10.66 -1.03
C SER A 231 -11.83 9.78 -1.06
N PRO A 232 -11.79 8.62 -1.75
CA PRO A 232 -13.00 7.82 -1.99
C PRO A 232 -13.53 7.16 -0.71
N GLY A 233 -14.82 6.82 -0.74
CA GLY A 233 -15.54 6.15 0.35
C GLY A 233 -16.77 6.94 0.81
N ILE A 234 -17.53 6.36 1.74
CA ILE A 234 -18.72 6.98 2.32
C ILE A 234 -18.51 7.18 3.82
N GLY A 235 -18.59 8.43 4.29
CA GLY A 235 -18.60 8.76 5.71
C GLY A 235 -19.96 9.28 6.14
N ILE A 236 -20.43 8.83 7.31
CA ILE A 236 -21.71 9.26 7.90
C ILE A 236 -21.43 9.68 9.33
N GLY A 237 -21.87 10.88 9.71
CA GLY A 237 -21.56 11.39 11.03
C GLY A 237 -22.22 12.73 11.34
N VAL A 238 -21.96 13.21 12.55
CA VAL A 238 -22.41 14.52 13.02
C VAL A 238 -21.41 15.58 12.57
N VAL A 239 -21.90 16.66 11.96
CA VAL A 239 -21.10 17.80 11.53
C VAL A 239 -20.49 18.48 12.75
N LYS A 240 -19.17 18.65 12.68
CA LYS A 240 -18.34 19.46 13.57
C LYS A 240 -17.54 20.46 12.76
N ILE A 241 -17.87 21.73 12.93
CA ILE A 241 -17.21 22.83 12.23
C ILE A 241 -16.03 23.30 13.07
N ILE A 242 -14.84 23.29 12.45
CA ILE A 242 -13.59 23.73 13.05
C ILE A 242 -13.04 24.87 12.20
N MET A 243 -12.87 26.05 12.81
CA MET A 243 -12.30 27.22 12.13
C MET A 243 -10.78 27.34 12.33
N SER A 244 -10.23 26.67 13.36
CA SER A 244 -8.81 26.72 13.68
C SER A 244 -8.28 25.40 14.28
N PRO A 245 -6.97 25.09 14.15
CA PRO A 245 -6.38 23.91 14.80
C PRO A 245 -6.56 23.85 16.32
N LYS A 246 -6.81 24.98 16.99
CA LYS A 246 -7.06 25.02 18.44
C LYS A 246 -8.35 24.29 18.84
N GLU A 247 -9.24 24.09 17.88
CA GLU A 247 -10.55 23.49 18.09
C GLU A 247 -10.60 21.99 17.74
N ILE A 248 -9.45 21.37 17.40
CA ILE A 248 -9.36 19.93 17.07
C ILE A 248 -9.91 19.01 18.16
N GLY A 249 -9.93 19.47 19.42
CA GLY A 249 -10.54 18.75 20.54
C GLY A 249 -12.05 18.58 20.45
N LYS A 250 -12.74 19.34 19.58
CA LYS A 250 -14.18 19.23 19.34
C LYS A 250 -14.56 17.94 18.61
N ILE A 251 -13.63 17.35 17.85
CA ILE A 251 -13.89 16.16 17.03
C ILE A 251 -13.80 14.90 17.88
N LYS A 252 -14.87 14.10 17.81
CA LYS A 252 -14.94 12.75 18.39
C LYS A 252 -14.91 11.70 17.28
N PRO A 253 -14.51 10.45 17.61
CA PRO A 253 -14.61 9.34 16.67
C PRO A 253 -16.01 9.23 16.07
N GLY A 254 -16.11 9.27 14.73
CA GLY A 254 -17.38 9.17 14.01
C GLY A 254 -18.01 10.51 13.58
N ASP A 255 -17.44 11.66 13.97
CA ASP A 255 -17.90 12.97 13.52
C ASP A 255 -17.46 13.28 12.07
N ILE A 256 -18.16 14.19 11.38
CA ILE A 256 -17.71 14.77 10.11
C ILE A 256 -16.99 16.09 10.38
N LEU A 257 -15.71 16.16 10.02
CA LEU A 257 -14.92 17.37 10.15
C LEU A 257 -15.24 18.31 8.99
N VAL A 258 -15.76 19.51 9.30
CA VAL A 258 -16.00 20.58 8.32
C VAL A 258 -15.10 21.76 8.64
N ALA A 259 -14.33 22.26 7.68
CA ALA A 259 -13.42 23.39 7.88
C ALA A 259 -13.28 24.25 6.61
N PRO A 260 -12.86 25.53 6.71
CA PRO A 260 -12.54 26.32 5.52
C PRO A 260 -11.42 25.68 4.68
N GLN A 261 -10.37 25.20 5.35
CA GLN A 261 -9.23 24.47 4.80
C GLN A 261 -8.55 23.69 5.94
N THR A 262 -7.73 22.67 5.63
CA THR A 262 -6.91 21.98 6.64
C THR A 262 -5.43 22.22 6.41
N ASN A 263 -4.65 22.04 7.47
CA ASN A 263 -3.18 22.05 7.46
C ASN A 263 -2.68 20.89 8.35
N PRO A 264 -1.36 20.64 8.43
CA PRO A 264 -0.81 19.54 9.22
C PRO A 264 -1.28 19.47 10.68
N ASP A 265 -1.62 20.59 11.30
CA ASP A 265 -2.06 20.63 12.70
C ASP A 265 -3.46 20.01 12.90
N TYR A 266 -4.22 19.80 11.82
CA TYR A 266 -5.52 19.13 11.85
C TYR A 266 -5.41 17.59 11.84
N VAL A 267 -4.24 17.02 11.54
CA VAL A 267 -4.06 15.55 11.41
C VAL A 267 -4.63 14.76 12.60
N PRO A 268 -4.42 15.16 13.87
CA PRO A 268 -5.00 14.44 15.01
C PRO A 268 -6.54 14.40 15.02
N ALA A 269 -7.20 15.44 14.51
CA ALA A 269 -8.65 15.49 14.35
C ALA A 269 -9.10 14.71 13.11
N MET A 270 -8.37 14.84 11.99
CA MET A 270 -8.66 14.11 10.76
C MET A 270 -8.73 12.61 11.02
N LYS A 271 -7.77 12.03 11.77
CA LYS A 271 -7.76 10.60 12.15
C LYS A 271 -9.01 10.12 12.89
N LYS A 272 -9.74 11.01 13.58
CA LYS A 272 -10.95 10.67 14.34
C LYS A 272 -12.22 10.81 13.49
N ALA A 273 -12.16 11.57 12.41
CA ALA A 273 -13.33 11.89 11.60
C ALA A 273 -13.78 10.70 10.74
N ALA A 274 -15.09 10.55 10.56
CA ALA A 274 -15.69 9.58 9.64
C ALA A 274 -15.67 10.06 8.18
N ALA A 275 -15.63 11.37 7.95
CA ALA A 275 -15.26 11.99 6.67
C ALA A 275 -14.84 13.45 6.89
N ILE A 276 -14.23 14.03 5.87
CA ILE A 276 -13.69 15.40 5.87
C ILE A 276 -14.33 16.21 4.74
N VAL A 277 -14.81 17.40 5.06
CA VAL A 277 -15.34 18.38 4.10
C VAL A 277 -14.57 19.69 4.25
N THR A 278 -14.07 20.24 3.14
CA THR A 278 -13.43 21.56 3.14
C THR A 278 -14.02 22.50 2.10
N GLU A 279 -14.13 23.79 2.42
CA GLU A 279 -14.64 24.80 1.48
C GLU A 279 -13.67 25.08 0.34
N LYS A 280 -12.37 25.00 0.63
CA LYS A 280 -11.29 25.32 -0.31
C LYS A 280 -10.37 24.13 -0.50
N GLY A 281 -9.71 24.11 -1.65
CA GLY A 281 -8.71 23.11 -2.02
C GLY A 281 -9.16 22.23 -3.19
N GLY A 282 -8.19 21.78 -3.98
CA GLY A 282 -8.38 20.79 -5.05
C GLY A 282 -8.13 19.37 -4.58
N ARG A 283 -8.21 18.39 -5.50
CA ARG A 283 -7.91 16.97 -5.24
C ARG A 283 -6.44 16.75 -4.85
N THR A 284 -5.64 17.81 -4.88
CA THR A 284 -4.20 17.85 -4.57
C THR A 284 -3.89 18.59 -3.27
N SER A 285 -4.91 19.16 -2.62
CA SER A 285 -4.74 19.89 -1.36
C SER A 285 -4.27 18.97 -0.23
N HIS A 286 -3.69 19.57 0.82
CA HIS A 286 -3.34 18.87 2.07
C HIS A 286 -4.50 17.99 2.57
N ALA A 287 -5.74 18.52 2.56
CA ALA A 287 -6.93 17.78 2.95
C ALA A 287 -7.11 16.50 2.10
N ALA A 288 -6.90 16.58 0.80
CA ALA A 288 -7.06 15.45 -0.11
C ALA A 288 -5.97 14.38 0.07
N ILE A 289 -4.70 14.80 0.11
CA ILE A 289 -3.54 13.90 0.22
C ILE A 289 -3.60 13.10 1.52
N VAL A 290 -3.70 13.79 2.66
CA VAL A 290 -3.71 13.15 3.98
C VAL A 290 -4.95 12.28 4.16
N SER A 291 -6.11 12.68 3.63
CA SER A 291 -7.32 11.84 3.71
C SER A 291 -7.17 10.52 2.94
N ARG A 292 -6.48 10.52 1.79
CA ARG A 292 -6.18 9.29 1.04
C ARG A 292 -5.23 8.38 1.80
N GLU A 293 -4.18 8.95 2.40
CA GLU A 293 -3.21 8.19 3.20
C GLU A 293 -3.88 7.51 4.40
N LEU A 294 -4.78 8.23 5.07
CA LEU A 294 -5.54 7.75 6.22
C LEU A 294 -6.73 6.85 5.82
N GLY A 295 -7.10 6.79 4.52
CA GLY A 295 -8.26 6.04 4.04
C GLY A 295 -9.60 6.62 4.49
N ILE A 296 -9.65 7.94 4.74
CA ILE A 296 -10.84 8.64 5.22
C ILE A 296 -11.54 9.31 4.03
N PRO A 297 -12.86 9.13 3.84
CA PRO A 297 -13.59 9.78 2.76
C PRO A 297 -13.50 11.31 2.85
N ALA A 298 -13.26 11.98 1.72
CA ALA A 298 -13.13 13.43 1.71
C ALA A 298 -13.69 14.11 0.46
N VAL A 299 -14.30 15.27 0.67
CA VAL A 299 -14.76 16.21 -0.37
C VAL A 299 -14.13 17.58 -0.09
N VAL A 300 -13.50 18.17 -1.09
CA VAL A 300 -12.76 19.45 -0.98
C VAL A 300 -13.31 20.46 -1.98
N GLY A 301 -13.13 21.75 -1.73
CA GLY A 301 -13.67 22.78 -2.62
C GLY A 301 -15.20 22.86 -2.61
N ALA A 302 -15.86 22.44 -1.52
CA ALA A 302 -17.31 22.54 -1.34
C ALA A 302 -17.68 23.95 -0.88
N ASP A 303 -17.79 24.89 -1.83
CA ASP A 303 -17.98 26.32 -1.53
C ASP A 303 -19.20 26.55 -0.61
N GLY A 304 -18.98 27.32 0.46
CA GLY A 304 -20.00 27.61 1.48
C GLY A 304 -20.30 26.50 2.49
N ALA A 305 -19.53 25.40 2.53
CA ALA A 305 -19.72 24.29 3.48
C ALA A 305 -19.82 24.72 4.95
N THR A 306 -19.02 25.69 5.41
CA THR A 306 -19.06 26.14 6.82
C THR A 306 -20.29 26.98 7.16
N LYS A 307 -21.03 27.45 6.14
CA LYS A 307 -22.26 28.24 6.32
C LYS A 307 -23.52 27.41 6.13
N ILE A 308 -23.50 26.50 5.17
CA ILE A 308 -24.66 25.68 4.79
C ILE A 308 -24.80 24.47 5.73
N LEU A 309 -23.69 23.83 6.10
CA LEU A 309 -23.67 22.77 7.10
C LEU A 309 -23.76 23.40 8.49
N LYS A 310 -24.55 22.79 9.38
CA LYS A 310 -24.77 23.29 10.75
C LYS A 310 -24.20 22.33 11.78
N GLU A 311 -23.66 22.87 12.87
CA GLU A 311 -23.17 22.09 13.99
C GLU A 311 -24.26 21.12 14.50
N GLY A 312 -23.91 19.85 14.70
CA GLY A 312 -24.87 18.84 15.15
C GLY A 312 -25.73 18.21 14.04
N MET A 313 -25.67 18.74 12.81
CA MET A 313 -26.36 18.15 11.66
C MET A 313 -25.76 16.79 11.31
N VAL A 314 -26.59 15.78 11.03
CA VAL A 314 -26.09 14.51 10.51
C VAL A 314 -26.06 14.56 8.99
N ILE A 315 -24.91 14.22 8.40
CA ILE A 315 -24.73 14.21 6.95
C ILE A 315 -24.06 12.92 6.47
N THR A 316 -24.21 12.65 5.18
CA THR A 316 -23.52 11.59 4.46
C THR A 316 -22.60 12.24 3.42
N VAL A 317 -21.32 11.88 3.42
CA VAL A 317 -20.29 12.40 2.52
C VAL A 317 -19.86 11.30 1.57
N ASN A 318 -19.99 11.52 0.26
CA ASN A 318 -19.47 10.65 -0.78
C ASN A 318 -18.17 11.21 -1.35
N GLY A 319 -17.05 10.69 -0.86
CA GLY A 319 -15.73 11.14 -1.30
C GLY A 319 -15.33 10.66 -2.71
N LEU A 320 -16.11 9.75 -3.32
CA LEU A 320 -15.88 9.30 -4.70
C LEU A 320 -16.58 10.19 -5.73
N SER A 321 -17.84 10.57 -5.49
CA SER A 321 -18.60 11.45 -6.40
C SER A 321 -18.46 12.94 -6.07
N GLY A 322 -18.02 13.29 -4.85
CA GLY A 322 -17.89 14.68 -4.42
C GLY A 322 -19.17 15.25 -3.79
N GLU A 323 -20.16 14.41 -3.48
CA GLU A 323 -21.49 14.85 -3.05
C GLU A 323 -21.68 14.76 -1.53
N ILE A 324 -22.43 15.72 -0.96
CA ILE A 324 -22.73 15.82 0.47
C ILE A 324 -24.24 15.88 0.65
N PHE A 325 -24.80 14.94 1.40
CA PHE A 325 -26.25 14.75 1.56
C PHE A 325 -26.71 14.98 3.00
N LYS A 326 -27.94 15.47 3.16
CA LYS A 326 -28.58 15.62 4.47
C LYS A 326 -29.08 14.28 4.99
N GLY A 327 -28.73 13.95 6.24
CA GLY A 327 -29.22 12.77 6.93
C GLY A 327 -28.31 11.55 6.83
N LYS A 328 -28.73 10.46 7.49
CA LYS A 328 -28.06 9.16 7.38
C LYS A 328 -28.68 8.41 6.21
N THR A 329 -27.87 8.04 5.22
CA THR A 329 -28.29 6.95 4.35
C THR A 329 -28.21 5.66 5.16
N VAL A 330 -29.14 4.74 4.94
CA VAL A 330 -28.86 3.35 5.26
C VAL A 330 -27.71 2.97 4.33
N GLN A 331 -26.60 2.46 4.88
CA GLN A 331 -25.70 1.64 4.06
C GLN A 331 -26.56 0.47 3.58
N LYS A 332 -27.20 0.59 2.41
CA LYS A 332 -27.41 -0.59 1.62
C LYS A 332 -26.00 -1.04 1.30
N SER A 333 -25.52 -2.03 2.04
CA SER A 333 -24.62 -3.00 1.44
C SER A 333 -25.29 -3.32 0.11
N VAL A 334 -24.66 -2.91 -0.99
CA VAL A 334 -25.12 -3.34 -2.29
C VAL A 334 -24.94 -4.85 -2.25
N ILE A 335 -26.02 -5.54 -1.91
CA ILE A 335 -26.41 -6.78 -2.54
C ILE A 335 -26.19 -6.49 -4.02
N ARG A 336 -25.11 -7.05 -4.56
CA ARG A 336 -24.90 -7.15 -6.01
C ARG A 336 -26.23 -7.59 -6.61
N ASN A 337 -26.98 -6.69 -7.23
CA ASN A 337 -28.05 -7.11 -8.12
C ASN A 337 -27.45 -7.38 -9.50
N PRO A 338 -28.03 -8.36 -10.21
CA PRO A 338 -27.30 -9.54 -10.62
C PRO A 338 -26.61 -9.35 -11.96
N GLN A 339 -25.44 -9.97 -12.08
CA GLN A 339 -24.86 -10.40 -13.34
C GLN A 339 -24.51 -9.30 -14.38
N SER A 340 -23.30 -8.69 -14.29
CA SER A 340 -22.34 -9.23 -15.26
C SER A 340 -22.07 -10.59 -14.68
N VAL A 341 -22.50 -11.66 -15.37
CA VAL A 341 -22.19 -13.00 -14.91
C VAL A 341 -20.67 -12.96 -14.76
N ILE A 342 -20.14 -12.76 -13.55
CA ILE A 342 -18.81 -13.22 -13.21
C ILE A 342 -19.05 -14.71 -13.38
N LYS A 343 -18.82 -15.19 -14.61
CA LYS A 343 -18.87 -16.60 -14.91
C LYS A 343 -18.05 -17.17 -13.79
N LYS A 344 -18.64 -18.11 -13.06
CA LYS A 344 -17.90 -18.84 -12.04
C LYS A 344 -16.83 -19.57 -12.86
N LEU A 345 -15.68 -18.94 -13.02
CA LEU A 345 -14.63 -19.40 -13.90
C LEU A 345 -14.07 -20.62 -13.20
N HIS A 346 -14.44 -21.78 -13.73
CA HIS A 346 -13.91 -23.03 -13.25
C HIS A 346 -12.53 -23.19 -13.88
N THR A 347 -11.52 -23.11 -13.03
CA THR A 347 -10.12 -23.36 -13.39
C THR A 347 -9.67 -24.68 -12.78
N ALA A 348 -8.81 -25.42 -13.47
CA ALA A 348 -8.17 -26.61 -12.93
C ALA A 348 -7.09 -26.24 -11.90
N THR A 349 -6.29 -25.22 -12.20
CA THR A 349 -5.36 -24.60 -11.27
C THR A 349 -6.15 -23.76 -10.25
N LYS A 350 -5.93 -24.04 -8.97
CA LYS A 350 -6.62 -23.36 -7.86
C LYS A 350 -6.03 -21.96 -7.62
N ILE A 351 -6.87 -21.02 -7.23
CA ILE A 351 -6.44 -19.66 -6.87
C ILE A 351 -6.54 -19.51 -5.35
N TYR A 352 -5.38 -19.58 -4.70
CA TYR A 352 -5.22 -19.34 -3.29
C TYR A 352 -4.90 -17.86 -3.01
N THR A 353 -5.02 -17.48 -1.74
CA THR A 353 -4.64 -16.14 -1.28
C THR A 353 -3.47 -16.19 -0.28
N ASN A 354 -2.64 -15.16 -0.30
CA ASN A 354 -1.66 -14.85 0.73
C ASN A 354 -2.34 -14.00 1.81
N LEU A 355 -2.29 -14.40 3.07
CA LEU A 355 -2.87 -13.65 4.19
C LEU A 355 -1.93 -13.63 5.39
N ALA A 356 -1.99 -12.53 6.14
CA ALA A 356 -1.21 -12.37 7.37
C ALA A 356 -2.00 -11.71 8.50
N GLN A 357 -3.05 -10.94 8.18
CA GLN A 357 -3.84 -10.22 9.16
C GLN A 357 -5.18 -10.92 9.45
N PRO A 358 -5.48 -11.23 10.74
CA PRO A 358 -6.72 -11.91 11.09
C PRO A 358 -7.99 -11.15 10.72
N GLY A 359 -7.94 -9.82 10.72
CA GLY A 359 -9.09 -8.96 10.42
C GLY A 359 -9.61 -9.07 8.98
N GLU A 360 -8.75 -9.49 8.04
CA GLU A 360 -9.12 -9.60 6.62
C GLU A 360 -9.70 -10.98 6.27
N ALA A 361 -9.44 -12.01 7.07
CA ALA A 361 -9.75 -13.40 6.73
C ALA A 361 -11.23 -13.63 6.41
N ALA A 362 -12.15 -13.09 7.23
CA ALA A 362 -13.58 -13.24 7.02
C ALA A 362 -14.10 -12.51 5.76
N LYS A 363 -13.45 -11.40 5.38
CA LYS A 363 -13.76 -10.66 4.15
C LYS A 363 -13.29 -11.45 2.93
N VAL A 364 -12.04 -11.90 2.94
CA VAL A 364 -11.42 -12.61 1.81
C VAL A 364 -12.03 -14.00 1.62
N ALA A 365 -12.47 -14.66 2.69
CA ALA A 365 -13.21 -15.91 2.62
C ALA A 365 -14.50 -15.80 1.79
N LYS A 366 -15.13 -14.61 1.71
CA LYS A 366 -16.33 -14.36 0.89
C LYS A 366 -16.01 -14.11 -0.60
N MET A 367 -14.73 -13.97 -0.95
CA MET A 367 -14.26 -13.82 -2.33
C MET A 367 -14.05 -15.20 -2.98
N HIS A 368 -13.74 -15.22 -4.28
CA HIS A 368 -13.53 -16.46 -5.05
C HIS A 368 -12.15 -17.09 -4.83
N ALA A 369 -11.66 -17.10 -3.58
CA ALA A 369 -10.44 -17.82 -3.20
C ALA A 369 -10.74 -19.30 -2.92
N ASP A 370 -9.93 -20.20 -3.45
CA ASP A 370 -10.02 -21.65 -3.24
C ASP A 370 -9.37 -22.11 -1.93
N GLY A 371 -8.74 -21.20 -1.17
CA GLY A 371 -7.99 -21.46 0.05
C GLY A 371 -6.98 -20.36 0.37
N ILE A 372 -6.22 -20.54 1.46
CA ILE A 372 -5.05 -19.72 1.81
C ILE A 372 -3.81 -20.55 1.49
N GLY A 373 -3.00 -20.11 0.53
CA GLY A 373 -1.79 -20.83 0.08
C GLY A 373 -0.56 -20.42 0.88
N LEU A 374 -0.63 -19.27 1.54
CA LEU A 374 0.38 -18.80 2.48
C LEU A 374 -0.28 -17.98 3.59
N LEU A 375 -0.41 -18.58 4.77
CA LEU A 375 -0.72 -17.88 6.01
C LEU A 375 0.60 -17.57 6.75
N ARG A 376 0.92 -16.28 6.86
CA ARG A 376 2.08 -15.76 7.59
C ARG A 376 1.73 -15.47 9.05
N ALA A 377 2.40 -16.16 9.97
CA ALA A 377 2.19 -16.04 11.41
C ALA A 377 2.93 -14.85 12.04
N GLU A 378 3.85 -14.24 11.31
CA GLU A 378 4.78 -13.23 11.80
C GLU A 378 4.06 -12.05 12.47
N PHE A 379 2.94 -11.59 11.91
CA PHE A 379 2.12 -10.54 12.53
C PHE A 379 1.46 -11.00 13.83
N ILE A 380 1.05 -12.27 13.93
CA ILE A 380 0.49 -12.84 15.16
C ILE A 380 1.57 -12.85 16.25
N VAL A 381 2.76 -13.35 15.92
CA VAL A 381 3.90 -13.42 16.84
C VAL A 381 4.38 -12.03 17.24
N ALA A 382 4.47 -11.08 16.29
CA ALA A 382 4.83 -9.70 16.57
C ALA A 382 3.81 -8.99 17.48
N ASN A 383 2.50 -9.26 17.30
CA ASN A 383 1.45 -8.71 18.16
C ASN A 383 1.45 -9.33 19.57
N ILE A 384 1.93 -10.58 19.73
CA ILE A 384 2.21 -11.15 21.06
C ILE A 384 3.35 -10.36 21.73
N GLY A 385 4.32 -9.85 20.96
CA GLY A 385 5.30 -8.85 21.37
C GLY A 385 6.44 -9.35 22.27
N ILE A 386 6.38 -10.61 22.71
CA ILE A 386 7.37 -11.24 23.59
C ILE A 386 8.01 -12.42 22.86
N HIS A 387 9.34 -12.55 22.99
CA HIS A 387 10.08 -13.64 22.39
C HIS A 387 9.58 -15.02 22.88
N PRO A 388 9.33 -16.02 22.02
CA PRO A 388 8.80 -17.32 22.45
C PRO A 388 9.64 -18.04 23.52
N LYS A 389 10.98 -17.96 23.45
CA LYS A 389 11.85 -18.52 24.50
C LYS A 389 11.70 -17.83 25.86
N GLN A 390 11.22 -16.59 25.90
CA GLN A 390 10.92 -15.91 27.15
C GLN A 390 9.69 -16.50 27.84
N PHE A 391 8.67 -16.93 27.07
CA PHE A 391 7.54 -17.69 27.63
C PHE A 391 8.00 -19.03 28.20
N ILE A 392 8.94 -19.70 27.54
CA ILE A 392 9.51 -20.96 28.03
C ILE A 392 10.25 -20.73 29.35
N LYS A 393 11.16 -19.75 29.39
CA LYS A 393 11.92 -19.37 30.61
C LYS A 393 10.99 -19.06 31.78
N GLN A 394 9.85 -18.42 31.52
CA GLN A 394 8.85 -18.07 32.53
C GLN A 394 7.84 -19.17 32.84
N LYS A 395 7.94 -20.36 32.21
CA LYS A 395 6.95 -21.45 32.31
C LYS A 395 5.51 -21.02 31.95
N LYS A 396 5.38 -20.14 30.94
CA LYS A 396 4.11 -19.55 30.46
C LYS A 396 3.79 -19.93 29.00
N GLN A 397 4.24 -21.10 28.56
CA GLN A 397 4.05 -21.59 27.18
C GLN A 397 2.57 -21.61 26.76
N ASP A 398 1.67 -21.95 27.68
CA ASP A 398 0.23 -22.01 27.41
C ASP A 398 -0.36 -20.68 26.93
N ILE A 399 0.17 -19.54 27.39
CA ILE A 399 -0.29 -18.21 26.95
C ILE A 399 0.01 -18.02 25.47
N PHE A 400 1.24 -18.34 25.04
CA PHE A 400 1.65 -18.26 23.64
C PHE A 400 0.82 -19.23 22.77
N VAL A 401 0.70 -20.49 23.19
CA VAL A 401 -0.04 -21.53 22.47
C VAL A 401 -1.52 -21.15 22.30
N ASN A 402 -2.17 -20.68 23.38
CA ASN A 402 -3.57 -20.29 23.34
C ASN A 402 -3.80 -19.03 22.49
N SER A 403 -2.89 -18.05 22.57
CA SER A 403 -2.94 -16.84 21.75
C SER A 403 -2.82 -17.18 20.26
N LEU A 404 -1.79 -17.94 19.89
CA LEU A 404 -1.56 -18.38 18.51
C LEU A 404 -2.75 -19.20 17.99
N SER A 405 -3.24 -20.18 18.78
CA SER A 405 -4.40 -21.00 18.41
C SER A 405 -5.66 -20.15 18.18
N LYS A 406 -5.92 -19.15 19.04
CA LYS A 406 -7.06 -18.23 18.92
C LYS A 406 -6.97 -17.37 17.66
N GLU A 407 -5.79 -16.85 17.34
CA GLU A 407 -5.60 -16.02 16.14
C GLU A 407 -5.66 -16.85 14.85
N LEU A 408 -5.10 -18.07 14.84
CA LEU A 408 -5.20 -18.99 13.71
C LEU A 408 -6.64 -19.40 13.42
N LEU A 409 -7.48 -19.60 14.45
CA LEU A 409 -8.91 -19.92 14.27
C LEU A 409 -9.66 -18.86 13.45
N LYS A 410 -9.25 -17.58 13.53
CA LYS A 410 -9.87 -16.51 12.74
C LYS A 410 -9.67 -16.69 11.23
N PHE A 411 -8.64 -17.43 10.81
CA PHE A 411 -8.43 -17.82 9.41
C PHE A 411 -9.10 -19.14 9.07
N VAL A 412 -8.96 -20.13 9.97
CA VAL A 412 -9.43 -21.50 9.75
C VAL A 412 -10.95 -21.57 9.64
N THR A 413 -11.68 -20.88 10.52
CA THR A 413 -13.14 -20.95 10.57
C THR A 413 -13.81 -20.39 9.31
N PRO A 414 -13.48 -19.19 8.80
CA PRO A 414 -14.12 -18.66 7.58
C PRO A 414 -13.75 -19.40 6.30
N PHE A 415 -12.56 -20.02 6.26
CA PHE A 415 -12.12 -20.75 5.06
C PHE A 415 -12.64 -22.18 5.01
N SER A 416 -13.00 -22.80 6.14
CA SER A 416 -13.46 -24.19 6.18
C SER A 416 -14.60 -24.47 5.17
N PRO A 417 -14.51 -25.54 4.34
CA PRO A 417 -13.49 -26.60 4.33
C PRO A 417 -12.26 -26.32 3.44
N ARG A 418 -12.14 -25.12 2.84
CA ARG A 418 -11.00 -24.76 1.98
C ARG A 418 -9.69 -24.75 2.77
N PRO A 419 -8.59 -25.23 2.18
CA PRO A 419 -7.31 -25.38 2.86
C PRO A 419 -6.73 -24.04 3.29
N VAL A 420 -6.03 -24.07 4.43
CA VAL A 420 -5.24 -22.99 5.01
C VAL A 420 -3.84 -23.53 5.25
N ILE A 421 -2.89 -23.13 4.41
CA ILE A 421 -1.50 -23.55 4.52
C ILE A 421 -0.77 -22.56 5.43
N TYR A 422 -0.57 -22.95 6.69
CA TYR A 422 0.15 -22.19 7.69
C TYR A 422 1.65 -22.38 7.53
N ARG A 423 2.38 -21.29 7.28
CA ARG A 423 3.84 -21.31 7.33
C ARG A 423 4.28 -21.18 8.79
N ALA A 424 5.08 -22.14 9.26
CA ALA A 424 5.73 -22.01 10.56
C ALA A 424 6.57 -20.72 10.62
N THR A 425 6.79 -20.18 11.82
CA THR A 425 7.44 -18.88 11.99
C THR A 425 8.82 -18.83 11.33
N ASP A 426 9.02 -17.91 10.39
CA ASP A 426 10.28 -17.76 9.63
C ASP A 426 11.03 -16.47 9.96
N PHE A 427 10.94 -16.00 11.21
CA PHE A 427 11.70 -14.83 11.65
C PHE A 427 13.20 -15.07 11.59
N ARG A 428 13.90 -14.05 11.08
CA ARG A 428 15.35 -13.89 11.15
C ARG A 428 15.76 -13.54 12.59
N THR A 429 17.02 -13.77 12.94
CA THR A 429 17.56 -13.48 14.29
C THR A 429 17.38 -12.02 14.71
N ASN A 430 17.59 -11.09 13.78
CA ASN A 430 17.38 -9.65 14.02
C ASN A 430 15.91 -9.30 14.31
N GLU A 431 14.95 -9.97 13.67
CA GLU A 431 13.51 -9.78 13.93
C GLU A 431 13.12 -10.32 15.32
N PHE A 432 13.54 -11.53 15.66
CA PHE A 432 13.32 -12.10 16.99
C PHE A 432 13.99 -11.26 18.09
N ARG A 433 15.18 -10.73 17.84
CA ARG A 433 15.93 -9.87 18.78
C ARG A 433 15.17 -8.60 19.15
N ASN A 434 14.35 -8.08 18.24
CA ASN A 434 13.55 -6.87 18.45
C ASN A 434 12.31 -7.10 19.32
N LEU A 435 11.94 -8.36 19.62
CA LEU A 435 10.88 -8.67 20.58
C LEU A 435 11.36 -8.48 22.02
N ILE A 436 10.41 -8.30 22.94
CA ILE A 436 10.73 -8.19 24.37
C ILE A 436 11.39 -9.50 24.84
N GLY A 437 12.59 -9.38 25.40
CA GLY A 437 13.44 -10.51 25.83
C GLY A 437 14.24 -11.18 24.70
N GLY A 438 14.13 -10.74 23.44
CA GLY A 438 14.79 -11.36 22.30
C GLY A 438 16.31 -11.28 22.32
N LYS A 439 16.88 -10.16 22.79
CA LYS A 439 18.35 -9.95 22.88
C LYS A 439 19.09 -11.02 23.69
N GLU A 440 18.42 -11.66 24.65
CA GLU A 440 19.02 -12.73 25.47
C GLU A 440 19.23 -14.02 24.67
N PHE A 441 18.36 -14.29 23.70
CA PHE A 441 18.29 -15.58 23.03
C PHE A 441 18.81 -15.58 21.59
N GLU A 442 19.01 -14.39 21.01
CA GLU A 442 19.26 -14.23 19.58
C GLU A 442 20.67 -13.66 19.32
N PRO A 443 21.57 -14.43 18.68
CA PRO A 443 22.94 -14.01 18.37
C PRO A 443 22.98 -12.95 17.25
N HIS A 444 24.10 -12.23 17.14
CA HIS A 444 24.28 -11.26 16.06
C HIS A 444 24.76 -12.01 14.84
N GLU A 445 24.12 -11.77 13.71
CA GLU A 445 24.50 -12.36 12.44
C GLU A 445 24.75 -11.23 11.45
N GLU A 446 25.86 -11.32 10.73
CA GLU A 446 26.20 -10.37 9.67
C GLU A 446 25.18 -10.44 8.52
N ASN A 447 24.68 -11.65 8.21
CA ASN A 447 23.73 -11.89 7.14
C ASN A 447 22.48 -12.64 7.65
N PRO A 448 21.54 -11.97 8.32
CA PRO A 448 20.34 -12.62 8.89
C PRO A 448 19.47 -13.33 7.85
N MET A 449 19.52 -12.91 6.57
CA MET A 449 18.81 -13.59 5.48
C MET A 449 19.22 -15.05 5.35
N LEU A 450 20.52 -15.34 5.44
CA LEU A 450 21.11 -16.68 5.30
C LEU A 450 21.34 -17.38 6.65
N GLY A 451 21.01 -16.70 7.75
CA GLY A 451 21.39 -17.07 9.11
C GLY A 451 20.48 -18.09 9.80
N PHE A 452 20.30 -17.93 11.10
CA PHE A 452 19.66 -18.88 12.00
C PHE A 452 18.12 -18.79 11.98
N ARG A 453 17.49 -19.35 10.94
CA ARG A 453 16.03 -19.32 10.69
C ARG A 453 15.47 -20.62 10.10
N GLY A 454 14.14 -20.66 9.94
CA GLY A 454 13.38 -21.76 9.32
C GLY A 454 13.71 -23.16 9.83
N ALA A 455 13.76 -24.13 8.91
CA ALA A 455 13.93 -25.56 9.21
C ALA A 455 15.06 -25.86 10.20
N TYR A 456 16.25 -25.31 9.99
CA TYR A 456 17.41 -25.55 10.86
C TYR A 456 17.18 -25.06 12.31
N ARG A 457 16.48 -23.93 12.48
CA ARG A 457 16.12 -23.41 13.81
C ARG A 457 15.18 -24.37 14.53
N TYR A 458 14.22 -24.97 13.83
CA TYR A 458 13.27 -25.91 14.44
C TYR A 458 13.96 -27.20 14.90
N VAL A 459 14.98 -27.65 14.16
CA VAL A 459 15.72 -28.86 14.51
C VAL A 459 16.68 -28.62 15.67
N SER A 460 17.40 -27.49 15.66
CA SER A 460 18.38 -27.17 16.70
C SER A 460 17.73 -26.72 18.01
N ASN A 461 16.61 -26.00 17.94
CA ASN A 461 15.87 -25.47 19.08
C ASN A 461 14.36 -25.78 18.94
N PRO A 462 13.94 -27.03 19.17
CA PRO A 462 12.58 -27.48 18.87
C PRO A 462 11.51 -26.91 19.79
N GLU A 463 11.86 -26.36 20.95
CA GLU A 463 10.88 -25.95 21.96
C GLU A 463 9.88 -24.89 21.45
N VAL A 464 10.36 -23.93 20.65
CA VAL A 464 9.49 -22.89 20.05
C VAL A 464 8.57 -23.50 19.01
N PHE A 465 9.12 -24.36 18.14
CA PHE A 465 8.34 -25.05 17.12
C PHE A 465 7.29 -26.00 17.73
N ASN A 466 7.62 -26.68 18.82
CA ASN A 466 6.67 -27.52 19.57
C ASN A 466 5.45 -26.74 20.07
N MET A 467 5.62 -25.48 20.48
CA MET A 467 4.48 -24.64 20.85
C MET A 467 3.58 -24.31 19.65
N GLU A 468 4.14 -24.08 18.46
CA GLU A 468 3.35 -23.90 17.23
C GLU A 468 2.59 -25.18 16.87
N LEU A 469 3.25 -26.34 16.91
CA LEU A 469 2.62 -27.63 16.67
C LEU A 469 1.48 -27.90 17.65
N LEU A 470 1.64 -27.53 18.93
CA LEU A 470 0.58 -27.65 19.92
C LEU A 470 -0.61 -26.73 19.63
N ALA A 471 -0.36 -25.50 19.15
CA ALA A 471 -1.41 -24.58 18.74
C ALA A 471 -2.22 -25.12 17.55
N ILE A 472 -1.55 -25.71 16.56
CA ILE A 472 -2.17 -26.39 15.41
C ILE A 472 -2.96 -27.62 15.90
N LYS A 473 -2.37 -28.46 16.75
CA LYS A 473 -3.02 -29.65 17.31
C LYS A 473 -4.31 -29.30 18.06
N LYS A 474 -4.31 -28.22 18.85
CA LYS A 474 -5.52 -27.73 19.53
C LYS A 474 -6.65 -27.38 18.56
N ILE A 475 -6.33 -26.87 17.36
CA ILE A 475 -7.33 -26.57 16.31
C ILE A 475 -7.86 -27.85 15.68
N TRP A 476 -6.98 -28.82 15.42
CA TRP A 476 -7.37 -30.15 14.92
C TRP A 476 -8.24 -30.91 15.93
N GLN A 477 -7.92 -30.85 17.22
CA GLN A 477 -8.75 -31.44 18.28
C GLN A 477 -10.16 -30.83 18.35
N LYS A 478 -10.34 -29.58 17.90
CA LYS A 478 -11.65 -28.91 17.80
C LYS A 478 -12.47 -29.32 16.56
N GLY A 479 -11.95 -30.20 15.70
CA GLY A 479 -12.67 -30.70 14.53
C GLY A 479 -12.39 -29.97 13.21
N TYR A 480 -11.57 -28.92 13.20
CA TYR A 480 -11.16 -28.28 11.95
C TYR A 480 -10.13 -29.16 11.21
N ARG A 481 -10.36 -29.41 9.92
CA ARG A 481 -9.53 -30.32 9.08
C ARG A 481 -8.80 -29.62 7.93
N ASN A 482 -8.95 -28.31 7.83
CA ASN A 482 -8.44 -27.52 6.72
C ASN A 482 -7.15 -26.75 7.06
N LEU A 483 -6.58 -26.88 8.26
CA LEU A 483 -5.32 -26.24 8.65
C LEU A 483 -4.13 -27.19 8.41
N HIS A 484 -3.22 -26.82 7.52
CA HIS A 484 -2.03 -27.61 7.16
C HIS A 484 -0.76 -26.85 7.47
N LEU A 485 0.37 -27.55 7.59
CA LEU A 485 1.65 -26.99 7.99
C LEU A 485 2.62 -26.92 6.82
N MET A 486 3.28 -25.78 6.66
CA MET A 486 4.36 -25.56 5.71
C MET A 486 5.65 -25.18 6.46
N ILE A 487 6.73 -25.86 6.11
CA ILE A 487 8.06 -25.63 6.69
C ILE A 487 8.87 -24.68 5.77
N PRO A 488 9.23 -23.48 6.23
CA PRO A 488 10.10 -22.55 5.50
C PRO A 488 11.59 -22.93 5.59
N PHE A 489 12.37 -22.39 4.66
CA PHE A 489 13.82 -22.36 4.64
C PHE A 489 14.49 -23.74 4.83
N VAL A 490 13.93 -24.77 4.17
CA VAL A 490 14.51 -26.12 4.17
C VAL A 490 15.72 -26.13 3.23
N ARG A 491 16.89 -26.49 3.75
CA ARG A 491 18.17 -26.46 3.00
C ARG A 491 18.58 -27.83 2.52
N VAL A 492 18.44 -28.85 3.39
CA VAL A 492 19.01 -30.18 3.17
C VAL A 492 18.07 -31.29 3.64
N PRO A 493 18.06 -32.48 3.00
CA PRO A 493 17.08 -33.53 3.28
C PRO A 493 16.98 -33.96 4.75
N TRP A 494 18.10 -34.00 5.47
CA TRP A 494 18.11 -34.44 6.87
C TRP A 494 17.39 -33.46 7.81
N GLU A 495 17.27 -32.17 7.46
CA GLU A 495 16.46 -31.21 8.23
C GLU A 495 14.99 -31.63 8.20
N LEU A 496 14.48 -31.97 7.01
CA LEU A 496 13.09 -32.42 6.84
C LEU A 496 12.83 -33.73 7.58
N ILE A 497 13.77 -34.69 7.54
CA ILE A 497 13.67 -35.95 8.30
C ILE A 497 13.48 -35.67 9.79
N LYS A 498 14.34 -34.82 10.37
CA LYS A 498 14.25 -34.46 11.80
C LYS A 498 12.97 -33.69 12.12
N ILE A 499 12.54 -32.79 11.24
CA ILE A 499 11.27 -32.05 11.40
C ILE A 499 10.08 -32.99 11.39
N LYS A 500 10.04 -33.99 10.49
CA LYS A 500 8.99 -35.00 10.48
C LYS A 500 8.93 -35.77 11.80
N THR A 501 10.07 -36.17 12.38
CA THR A 501 10.11 -36.79 13.70
C THR A 501 9.53 -35.88 14.80
N ILE A 502 9.77 -34.57 14.74
CA ILE A 502 9.18 -33.61 15.71
C ILE A 502 7.66 -33.51 15.51
N ILE A 503 7.18 -33.43 14.27
CA ILE A 503 5.74 -33.37 13.95
C ILE A 503 5.04 -34.68 14.37
N GLU A 504 5.66 -35.83 14.13
CA GLU A 504 5.16 -37.14 14.54
C GLU A 504 4.98 -37.21 16.06
N LYS A 505 6.00 -36.79 16.83
CA LYS A 505 5.93 -36.71 18.31
C LYS A 505 4.83 -35.78 18.81
N SER A 506 4.47 -34.75 18.04
CA SER A 506 3.33 -33.89 18.39
C SER A 506 1.98 -34.61 18.23
N GLY A 507 1.92 -35.69 17.45
CA GLY A 507 0.71 -36.48 17.16
C GLY A 507 -0.16 -35.88 16.03
N LEU A 508 0.34 -34.93 15.26
CA LEU A 508 -0.39 -34.35 14.12
C LEU A 508 -0.54 -35.34 12.96
N PHE A 509 0.44 -36.22 12.72
CA PHE A 509 0.34 -37.27 11.71
C PHE A 509 -0.65 -38.40 12.06
N ASN A 510 -1.19 -38.42 13.28
CA ASN A 510 -2.29 -39.33 13.63
C ASN A 510 -3.59 -38.92 12.95
N TYR A 511 -3.66 -37.72 12.37
CA TYR A 511 -4.77 -37.28 11.53
C TYR A 511 -4.40 -37.50 10.05
N PRO A 512 -5.01 -38.48 9.35
CA PRO A 512 -4.63 -38.82 7.97
C PRO A 512 -4.79 -37.68 6.96
N GLU A 513 -5.65 -36.72 7.26
CA GLU A 513 -5.92 -35.55 6.41
C GLU A 513 -4.90 -34.41 6.61
N PHE A 514 -4.04 -34.48 7.64
CA PHE A 514 -3.07 -33.43 7.94
C PHE A 514 -1.92 -33.47 6.94
N LYS A 515 -1.81 -32.42 6.13
CA LYS A 515 -0.80 -32.29 5.09
C LYS A 515 0.44 -31.54 5.58
N LEU A 516 1.61 -32.04 5.20
CA LEU A 516 2.90 -31.39 5.37
C LEU A 516 3.39 -30.82 4.04
N TRP A 517 3.65 -29.52 4.03
CA TRP A 517 4.20 -28.78 2.93
C TRP A 517 5.62 -28.30 3.26
N ILE A 518 6.40 -28.03 2.23
CA ILE A 518 7.66 -27.28 2.36
C ILE A 518 7.64 -26.05 1.46
N MET A 519 8.32 -24.99 1.89
CA MET A 519 8.61 -23.88 1.02
C MET A 519 9.90 -24.18 0.23
N VAL A 520 9.80 -24.16 -1.09
CA VAL A 520 10.94 -24.34 -1.99
C VAL A 520 11.46 -22.95 -2.34
N GLU A 521 12.41 -22.49 -1.53
CA GLU A 521 12.93 -21.12 -1.58
C GLU A 521 14.46 -21.04 -1.45
N VAL A 522 15.12 -22.19 -1.32
CA VAL A 522 16.58 -22.33 -1.28
C VAL A 522 17.02 -23.15 -2.51
N PRO A 523 18.06 -22.74 -3.26
CA PRO A 523 18.49 -23.45 -4.46
C PRO A 523 18.81 -24.94 -4.23
N SER A 524 19.40 -25.29 -3.09
CA SER A 524 19.67 -26.70 -2.73
C SER A 524 18.40 -27.54 -2.60
N CYS A 525 17.31 -26.95 -2.09
CA CYS A 525 16.00 -27.59 -2.03
C CYS A 525 15.33 -27.66 -3.40
N ALA A 526 15.40 -26.56 -4.17
CA ALA A 526 14.82 -26.48 -5.50
C ALA A 526 15.43 -27.50 -6.47
N LEU A 527 16.76 -27.60 -6.52
CA LEU A 527 17.47 -28.47 -7.45
C LEU A 527 17.43 -29.95 -7.02
N ASN A 528 17.37 -30.22 -5.71
CA ASN A 528 17.31 -31.57 -5.14
C ASN A 528 15.90 -32.00 -4.70
N LEU A 529 14.86 -31.44 -5.32
CA LEU A 529 13.48 -31.57 -4.84
C LEU A 529 12.99 -33.03 -4.75
N GLU A 530 13.43 -33.91 -5.65
CA GLU A 530 13.03 -35.33 -5.64
C GLU A 530 13.37 -36.03 -4.32
N GLU A 531 14.49 -35.69 -3.66
CA GLU A 531 14.87 -36.28 -2.37
C GLU A 531 13.93 -35.84 -1.25
N PHE A 532 13.48 -34.58 -1.26
CA PHE A 532 12.48 -34.10 -0.29
C PHE A 532 11.11 -34.75 -0.53
N ILE A 533 10.75 -34.99 -1.79
CA ILE A 533 9.52 -35.72 -2.15
C ILE A 533 9.58 -37.16 -1.63
N LYS A 534 10.69 -37.87 -1.80
CA LYS A 534 10.89 -39.24 -1.29
C LYS A 534 10.76 -39.34 0.23
N ILE A 535 11.18 -38.32 0.97
CA ILE A 535 11.01 -38.25 2.44
C ILE A 535 9.53 -38.19 2.83
N GLY A 536 8.66 -37.71 1.95
CA GLY A 536 7.21 -37.70 2.10
C GLY A 536 6.68 -36.33 2.54
N ILE A 537 6.31 -35.53 1.56
CA ILE A 537 5.60 -34.24 1.66
C ILE A 537 4.35 -34.31 0.78
N ASP A 538 3.32 -33.53 1.10
CA ASP A 538 2.06 -33.48 0.36
C ASP A 538 2.02 -32.33 -0.67
N GLY A 539 2.86 -31.33 -0.47
CA GLY A 539 2.93 -30.17 -1.35
C GLY A 539 4.16 -29.31 -1.16
N VAL A 540 4.38 -28.46 -2.15
CA VAL A 540 5.41 -27.42 -2.14
C VAL A 540 4.78 -26.06 -2.39
N SER A 541 5.33 -25.03 -1.77
CA SER A 541 5.10 -23.64 -2.17
C SER A 541 6.41 -23.01 -2.59
N ILE A 542 6.50 -22.48 -3.80
CA ILE A 542 7.70 -21.81 -4.28
C ILE A 542 7.72 -20.40 -3.68
N GLY A 543 8.72 -20.11 -2.85
CA GLY A 543 8.97 -18.77 -2.30
C GLY A 543 9.85 -17.98 -3.26
N THR A 544 9.25 -17.27 -4.23
CA THR A 544 10.03 -16.62 -5.31
C THR A 544 10.97 -15.55 -4.81
N ASN A 545 10.65 -14.91 -3.69
CA ASN A 545 11.47 -13.83 -3.15
C ASN A 545 12.86 -14.33 -2.76
N ASP A 546 12.93 -15.27 -1.82
CA ASP A 546 14.18 -15.84 -1.34
C ASP A 546 14.87 -16.69 -2.42
N LEU A 547 14.11 -17.42 -3.23
CA LEU A 547 14.68 -18.22 -4.33
C LEU A 547 15.40 -17.35 -5.36
N THR A 548 14.78 -16.22 -5.77
CA THR A 548 15.38 -15.28 -6.72
C THR A 548 16.62 -14.63 -6.14
N MET A 549 16.54 -14.15 -4.90
CA MET A 549 17.69 -13.56 -4.20
C MET A 549 18.88 -14.53 -4.17
N MET A 550 18.66 -15.81 -3.86
CA MET A 550 19.74 -16.79 -3.80
C MET A 550 20.23 -17.29 -5.17
N LEU A 551 19.36 -17.42 -6.17
CA LEU A 551 19.78 -17.82 -7.52
C LEU A 551 20.61 -16.74 -8.21
N LEU A 552 20.32 -15.46 -7.93
CA LEU A 552 21.04 -14.32 -8.50
C LEU A 552 22.18 -13.83 -7.61
N GLY A 553 22.23 -14.25 -6.34
CA GLY A 553 23.22 -13.77 -5.38
C GLY A 553 23.01 -12.31 -4.99
N VAL A 554 21.76 -11.87 -4.84
CA VAL A 554 21.39 -10.47 -4.58
C VAL A 554 20.55 -10.36 -3.32
N ASP A 555 20.70 -9.26 -2.58
CA ASP A 555 19.76 -8.87 -1.53
C ASP A 555 18.92 -7.71 -2.06
N ARG A 556 17.60 -7.93 -2.20
CA ARG A 556 16.69 -6.89 -2.71
C ARG A 556 16.52 -5.71 -1.76
N ASP A 557 16.87 -5.89 -0.49
CA ASP A 557 16.84 -4.83 0.52
C ASP A 557 18.15 -3.99 0.48
N ASN A 558 19.14 -4.40 -0.32
CA ASN A 558 20.38 -3.66 -0.56
C ASN A 558 20.31 -2.86 -1.86
N GLU A 559 20.23 -1.53 -1.74
CA GLU A 559 20.02 -0.60 -2.86
C GLU A 559 21.04 -0.73 -4.00
N GLU A 560 22.28 -1.12 -3.71
CA GLU A 560 23.35 -1.24 -4.71
C GLU A 560 23.14 -2.42 -5.68
N VAL A 561 22.51 -3.50 -5.21
CA VAL A 561 22.30 -4.74 -5.99
C VAL A 561 20.83 -5.03 -6.27
N ALA A 562 19.90 -4.34 -5.61
CA ALA A 562 18.47 -4.45 -5.82
C ALA A 562 18.03 -4.28 -7.30
N PRO A 563 18.65 -3.43 -8.13
CA PRO A 563 18.29 -3.34 -9.56
C PRO A 563 18.49 -4.64 -10.37
N ILE A 564 19.29 -5.58 -9.88
CA ILE A 564 19.52 -6.89 -10.51
C ILE A 564 18.38 -7.88 -10.18
N TYR A 565 17.63 -7.62 -9.12
CA TYR A 565 16.52 -8.47 -8.69
C TYR A 565 15.38 -8.45 -9.72
N ASP A 566 15.19 -9.57 -10.42
CA ASP A 566 14.08 -9.78 -11.35
C ASP A 566 13.71 -11.28 -11.42
N GLU A 567 12.49 -11.60 -11.00
CA GLU A 567 11.96 -12.97 -11.02
C GLU A 567 11.72 -13.53 -12.43
N ARG A 568 11.82 -12.69 -13.47
CA ARG A 568 11.66 -13.05 -14.89
C ARG A 568 12.97 -13.45 -15.57
N THR A 569 14.09 -13.42 -14.85
CA THR A 569 15.36 -13.86 -15.41
C THR A 569 15.29 -15.33 -15.87
N PRO A 570 15.98 -15.70 -16.96
CA PRO A 570 15.90 -17.06 -17.50
C PRO A 570 16.25 -18.15 -16.49
N VAL A 571 17.24 -17.91 -15.61
CA VAL A 571 17.63 -18.86 -14.56
C VAL A 571 16.51 -19.09 -13.56
N VAL A 572 15.84 -18.03 -13.08
CA VAL A 572 14.73 -18.14 -12.14
C VAL A 572 13.58 -18.87 -12.80
N LEU A 573 13.13 -18.43 -13.98
CA LEU A 573 12.00 -19.05 -14.67
C LEU A 573 12.22 -20.53 -14.97
N ASN A 574 13.44 -20.92 -15.36
CA ASN A 574 13.79 -22.32 -15.61
C ASN A 574 13.74 -23.16 -14.32
N VAL A 575 14.19 -22.62 -13.19
CA VAL A 575 14.10 -23.30 -11.89
C VAL A 575 12.65 -23.41 -11.43
N LEU A 576 11.84 -22.35 -11.59
CA LEU A 576 10.40 -22.39 -11.27
C LEU A 576 9.69 -23.49 -12.06
N GLU A 577 9.95 -23.57 -13.37
CA GLU A 577 9.39 -24.59 -14.24
C GLU A 577 9.87 -26.00 -13.89
N TYR A 578 11.15 -26.16 -13.56
CA TYR A 578 11.73 -27.42 -13.09
C TYR A 578 11.03 -27.92 -11.81
N ILE A 579 10.82 -27.05 -10.83
CA ILE A 579 10.11 -27.40 -9.59
C ILE A 579 8.70 -27.91 -9.91
N VAL A 580 7.94 -27.17 -10.72
CA VAL A 580 6.56 -27.54 -11.06
C VAL A 580 6.51 -28.88 -11.81
N LYS A 581 7.37 -29.08 -12.80
CA LYS A 581 7.44 -30.35 -13.57
C LYS A 581 7.84 -31.52 -12.68
N THR A 582 8.76 -31.32 -11.75
CA THR A 582 9.18 -32.35 -10.79
C THR A 582 8.02 -32.74 -9.89
N CYS A 583 7.27 -31.77 -9.35
CA CYS A 583 6.07 -32.06 -8.57
C CYS A 583 5.01 -32.79 -9.38
N GLN A 584 4.76 -32.36 -10.62
CA GLN A 584 3.80 -33.00 -11.52
C GLN A 584 4.18 -34.48 -11.78
N LYS A 585 5.44 -34.75 -12.08
CA LYS A 585 5.99 -36.10 -12.31
C LYS A 585 5.72 -37.04 -11.12
N HIS A 586 5.76 -36.52 -9.90
CA HIS A 586 5.58 -37.30 -8.68
C HIS A 586 4.18 -37.18 -8.05
N GLY A 587 3.22 -36.50 -8.70
CA GLY A 587 1.86 -36.32 -8.18
C GLY A 587 1.78 -35.44 -6.92
N ILE A 588 2.77 -34.57 -6.71
CA ILE A 588 2.85 -33.66 -5.56
C ILE A 588 2.19 -32.32 -5.88
N THR A 589 1.48 -31.76 -4.90
CA THR A 589 0.86 -30.43 -5.05
C THR A 589 1.94 -29.35 -5.17
N SER A 590 1.87 -28.49 -6.19
CA SER A 590 2.79 -27.37 -6.36
C SER A 590 2.04 -26.04 -6.37
N SER A 591 2.49 -25.12 -5.53
CA SER A 591 2.00 -23.75 -5.47
C SER A 591 3.15 -22.77 -5.62
N ILE A 592 2.85 -21.53 -5.98
CA ILE A 592 3.76 -20.39 -5.91
C ILE A 592 3.16 -19.35 -4.97
N CYS A 593 4.01 -18.72 -4.16
CA CYS A 593 3.64 -17.62 -3.29
C CYS A 593 4.63 -16.46 -3.46
N GLY A 594 4.17 -15.24 -3.14
CA GLY A 594 4.90 -14.01 -3.47
C GLY A 594 4.06 -13.08 -4.34
N GLN A 595 4.63 -11.95 -4.74
CA GLN A 595 3.95 -10.98 -5.61
C GLN A 595 4.17 -11.27 -7.10
N ALA A 596 5.22 -12.02 -7.46
CA ALA A 596 5.54 -12.40 -8.83
C ALA A 596 4.35 -12.88 -9.70
N PRO A 597 3.48 -13.83 -9.27
CA PRO A 597 2.34 -14.25 -10.09
C PRO A 597 1.23 -13.20 -10.20
N SER A 598 1.20 -12.21 -9.29
CA SER A 598 0.28 -11.06 -9.33
C SER A 598 0.80 -9.97 -10.27
N ASP A 599 2.11 -9.71 -10.22
CA ASP A 599 2.76 -8.60 -10.90
C ASP A 599 3.11 -8.94 -12.36
N TYR A 600 3.44 -10.21 -12.62
CA TYR A 600 3.92 -10.70 -13.91
C TYR A 600 3.01 -11.83 -14.46
N PRO A 601 1.97 -11.48 -15.25
CA PRO A 601 1.07 -12.47 -15.86
C PRO A 601 1.78 -13.56 -16.68
N GLU A 602 2.93 -13.27 -17.26
CA GLU A 602 3.77 -14.20 -18.01
C GLU A 602 4.32 -15.35 -17.14
N ILE A 603 4.61 -15.08 -15.86
CA ILE A 603 5.04 -16.11 -14.90
C ILE A 603 3.85 -17.02 -14.60
N ALA A 604 2.67 -16.44 -14.34
CA ALA A 604 1.45 -17.22 -14.10
C ALA A 604 1.12 -18.12 -15.31
N GLU A 605 1.16 -17.60 -16.54
CA GLU A 605 0.94 -18.40 -17.75
C GLU A 605 1.97 -19.54 -17.86
N ARG A 606 3.26 -19.25 -17.70
CA ARG A 606 4.31 -20.27 -17.83
C ARG A 606 4.14 -21.39 -16.81
N LEU A 607 3.80 -21.06 -15.57
CA LEU A 607 3.58 -22.05 -14.50
C LEU A 607 2.31 -22.88 -14.72
N VAL A 608 1.22 -22.27 -15.18
CA VAL A 608 0.00 -23.00 -15.56
C VAL A 608 0.30 -23.99 -16.69
N ARG A 609 1.04 -23.57 -17.72
CA ARG A 609 1.48 -24.46 -18.81
C ARG A 609 2.38 -25.60 -18.32
N ALA A 610 3.22 -25.33 -17.31
CA ALA A 610 4.07 -26.35 -16.67
C ALA A 610 3.28 -27.33 -15.78
N GLY A 611 2.01 -27.04 -15.46
CA GLY A 611 1.14 -27.90 -14.67
C GLY A 611 1.10 -27.55 -13.17
N ILE A 612 1.27 -26.28 -12.81
CA ILE A 612 1.16 -25.86 -11.40
C ILE A 612 -0.25 -26.09 -10.87
N THR A 613 -0.35 -26.61 -9.63
CA THR A 613 -1.65 -26.97 -9.05
C THR A 613 -2.39 -25.78 -8.44
N SER A 614 -1.67 -24.77 -7.96
CA SER A 614 -2.26 -23.54 -7.44
C SER A 614 -1.37 -22.30 -7.58
N LEU A 615 -1.99 -21.12 -7.64
CA LEU A 615 -1.32 -19.83 -7.52
C LEU A 615 -1.81 -19.13 -6.25
N SER A 616 -0.90 -18.68 -5.38
CA SER A 616 -1.27 -17.94 -4.15
C SER A 616 -0.94 -16.46 -4.29
N VAL A 617 -1.97 -15.62 -4.42
CA VAL A 617 -1.86 -14.19 -4.77
C VAL A 617 -2.42 -13.29 -3.66
N THR A 618 -2.24 -11.97 -3.76
CA THR A 618 -2.86 -11.03 -2.82
C THR A 618 -4.38 -10.95 -3.02
N PRO A 619 -5.17 -10.63 -1.98
CA PRO A 619 -6.63 -10.68 -2.08
C PRO A 619 -7.26 -9.80 -3.17
N ASP A 620 -6.60 -8.70 -3.53
CA ASP A 620 -7.08 -7.72 -4.48
C ASP A 620 -6.99 -8.18 -5.95
N VAL A 621 -6.18 -9.20 -6.25
CA VAL A 621 -6.00 -9.72 -7.62
C VAL A 621 -6.61 -11.10 -7.86
N ILE A 622 -7.27 -11.72 -6.87
CA ILE A 622 -7.84 -13.09 -6.97
C ILE A 622 -8.65 -13.29 -8.26
N ASP A 623 -9.62 -12.42 -8.52
CA ASP A 623 -10.54 -12.57 -9.66
C ASP A 623 -9.80 -12.35 -11.01
N ARG A 624 -8.85 -11.41 -11.04
CA ARG A 624 -8.01 -11.15 -12.21
C ARG A 624 -7.10 -12.33 -12.53
N THR A 625 -6.42 -12.88 -11.52
CA THR A 625 -5.56 -14.07 -11.69
C THR A 625 -6.40 -15.26 -12.15
N ARG A 626 -7.60 -15.46 -11.60
CA ARG A 626 -8.50 -16.52 -12.05
C ARG A 626 -8.87 -16.40 -13.53
N GLN A 627 -9.14 -15.18 -14.01
CA GLN A 627 -9.41 -14.93 -15.43
C GLN A 627 -8.21 -15.29 -16.30
N ILE A 628 -7.00 -14.87 -15.93
CA ILE A 628 -5.76 -15.20 -16.66
C ILE A 628 -5.57 -16.72 -16.74
N VAL A 629 -5.71 -17.41 -15.61
CA VAL A 629 -5.57 -18.88 -15.54
C VAL A 629 -6.61 -19.56 -16.44
N PHE A 630 -7.87 -19.13 -16.37
CA PHE A 630 -8.95 -19.66 -17.21
C PHE A 630 -8.65 -19.50 -18.69
N ASP A 631 -8.13 -18.34 -19.11
CA ASP A 631 -7.79 -18.08 -20.52
C ASP A 631 -6.62 -18.95 -20.99
N VAL A 632 -5.61 -19.16 -20.14
CA VAL A 632 -4.47 -20.04 -20.44
C VAL A 632 -4.91 -21.50 -20.54
N GLU A 633 -5.72 -21.99 -19.60
CA GLU A 633 -6.25 -23.36 -19.61
C GLU A 633 -7.12 -23.61 -20.84
N ASN A 634 -7.96 -22.66 -21.25
CA ASN A 634 -8.77 -22.78 -22.46
C ASN A 634 -7.91 -22.82 -23.73
N LYS A 635 -6.84 -22.02 -23.80
CA LYS A 635 -5.88 -22.09 -24.92
C LYS A 635 -5.23 -23.47 -24.99
N LEU A 636 -4.75 -23.99 -23.86
CA LEU A 636 -4.13 -25.32 -23.76
C LEU A 636 -5.10 -26.45 -24.15
N PHE A 637 -6.37 -26.36 -23.73
CA PHE A 637 -7.40 -27.33 -24.10
C PHE A 637 -7.65 -27.34 -25.61
N LYS A 638 -7.74 -26.16 -26.23
CA LYS A 638 -7.90 -26.04 -27.70
C LYS A 638 -6.67 -26.52 -28.47
N GLU A 639 -5.46 -26.27 -27.97
CA GLU A 639 -4.21 -26.76 -28.56
C GLU A 639 -4.13 -28.30 -28.52
N LYS A 640 -4.53 -28.93 -27.41
CA LYS A 640 -4.60 -30.40 -27.30
C LYS A 640 -5.71 -31.03 -28.14
N SER A 641 -6.84 -30.34 -28.32
CA SER A 641 -7.96 -30.86 -29.13
C SER A 641 -7.70 -30.82 -30.64
N LYS A 642 -6.65 -30.12 -31.08
CA LYS A 642 -6.21 -30.04 -32.49
C LYS A 642 -5.09 -31.02 -32.85
N LYS A 643 -4.49 -31.68 -31.86
CA LYS A 643 -3.53 -32.77 -32.02
C LYS A 643 -4.25 -34.09 -31.81
#